data_AF-A0A6M5FFY8-F1
#
_entry.id   AF-A0A6M5FFY8-F1
#
_cell.length_a   1.000
_cell.length_b   1.000
_cell.length_c   1.000
_cell.angle_alpha   90.00
_cell.angle_beta   90.00
_cell.angle_gamma   90.00
#
_symmetry.space_group_name_H-M   'P 1'
#
loop_
_entity.id
_entity.type
_entity.pdbx_description
1 polymer ?
#
loop_
_entity_poly.entity_id
_entity_poly.type
_entity_poly.pdbx_seq_one_letter_code
_entity_poly.pdbx_strand_id
1 'polypeptide(L)'
;MAFFSKNNPEPTPKNLTSEIGFAGDIVFEGFDSEESRVDDIKIEDYRKMLDNDTTVEALYNIFTMSILAATYHIDADSNDEGEVQAELVRRNLLEPPHKGGMQTPMSLFIDQSLAAIYEGFALFEKVYEVRDGKLVLKRLAHRDATTLTLIRDTDGGFGGTKQRAADSDGVYHEIIIPAHKCFLFTYGKSRSYLYGRSAFKPLYPRYDKKRRLEYLDSIALQADAIKPKVLRRTADGVVSDQLKKARNKALEVLGRLGKRNSVASLPYGYELDVLNTEGRDPHQSIERQNSEMARAFHASVILTATQGSASNVGSYSLSTNQKDLLQTAITGVMRLLEAHINQYLIANLIDLNFAERHYPEFHFDTPDESIISAVFEAFKLLVQKDKVSDDIAAGIEESTATRLGIDLEAIKKRRQEDAEDDKPTGKENKNAEDDKDGGSGGDAGKFLGEDDKLGEVALPEPHEHVAIDRDLTDAEKRVKFKAIEKWMADQEVSFETAATEELRKAVADISLDEEFTLPASYSALLAKQYRTAYNYGKLSAADEQKLPAPVLKKELRAREKQYVDFIINMQTEDVRNIIAGEKLKQPINLADGDDEDIDEEAGISNTGGRQDEAARNAMLESIGLLTSAWITQAVLGTKGTIVTQGMNDGRDDSFSFFDEDDDTAVYQWSARMEKNTCPICAELDGKVISANERRTTFQRPPKHINCGCIWVRVSALNKDYKLPAVTGIDNKLIEQLEYIQRTTKAELANTIPGALKYTKAELSSIEAYKGNGYININQALLGKHPMNPYAENDIKQLDKAIKRTTLENDVLLYRGVGFKKPLKVGEEINNPNFLSTSTSRDISMEFAEKADWQKYILVFRAPKNMPYLDIEKTLADNNVNSTINEREYLLSRGKKFVVKNLSKRDNGVIVAEVEMTDDTKYLDNSNDSILTEDLLREIDESYERSKKRLADPGYKPSQTTRRLHHIWQMDSDYFNEHPEAIKSKDNDE
;
A
#
# COMPACT_ATOMS: atom_id res chain seq x y z
N MET A 1 -40.03 22.30 -23.75
CA MET A 1 -40.76 21.09 -24.24
C MET A 1 -40.93 20.14 -23.06
N ALA A 2 -41.95 19.28 -23.06
CA ALA A 2 -42.23 18.38 -21.93
C ALA A 2 -42.07 16.91 -22.36
N PHE A 3 -41.40 16.11 -21.54
CA PHE A 3 -41.50 14.64 -21.55
C PHE A 3 -41.14 14.00 -20.18
N PHE A 4 -41.67 14.58 -19.09
CA PHE A 4 -41.83 13.80 -17.85
C PHE A 4 -43.14 13.01 -17.94
N SER A 5 -43.04 11.80 -18.49
CA SER A 5 -44.18 10.87 -18.58
C SER A 5 -44.50 10.30 -17.19
N LYS A 6 -45.70 10.60 -16.68
CA LYS A 6 -46.27 9.84 -15.57
C LYS A 6 -46.67 8.45 -16.10
N ASN A 7 -45.94 7.41 -15.72
CA ASN A 7 -46.41 6.01 -15.67
C ASN A 7 -45.32 5.12 -15.05
N ASN A 8 -45.19 5.13 -13.72
CA ASN A 8 -44.74 3.91 -13.04
C ASN A 8 -45.98 3.01 -12.94
N PRO A 9 -46.05 1.85 -13.62
CA PRO A 9 -47.11 0.89 -13.37
C PRO A 9 -46.99 0.37 -11.94
N GLU A 10 -48.12 0.03 -11.32
CA GLU A 10 -48.09 -0.71 -10.06
C GLU A 10 -47.33 -2.06 -10.26
N PRO A 11 -46.67 -2.58 -9.21
CA PRO A 11 -45.89 -3.81 -9.28
C PRO A 11 -46.80 -5.04 -9.45
N THR A 12 -47.29 -5.26 -10.66
CA THR A 12 -48.01 -6.48 -11.04
C THR A 12 -47.04 -7.66 -11.03
N PRO A 13 -47.48 -8.89 -10.70
CA PRO A 13 -46.63 -10.08 -10.75
C PRO A 13 -45.92 -10.23 -12.10
N LYS A 14 -46.60 -9.92 -13.21
CA LYS A 14 -46.04 -10.02 -14.56
C LYS A 14 -44.86 -9.06 -14.79
N ASN A 15 -44.95 -7.83 -14.29
CA ASN A 15 -43.87 -6.84 -14.38
C ASN A 15 -42.72 -7.14 -13.42
N LEU A 16 -42.98 -7.86 -12.32
CA LEU A 16 -41.95 -8.34 -11.39
C LEU A 16 -41.23 -9.59 -11.91
N THR A 17 -41.85 -10.36 -12.82
CA THR A 17 -41.26 -11.57 -13.44
C THR A 17 -40.52 -11.31 -14.77
N SER A 18 -40.57 -10.08 -15.29
CA SER A 18 -39.87 -9.68 -16.53
C SER A 18 -38.68 -8.79 -16.20
N GLU A 19 -37.52 -9.02 -16.81
CA GLU A 19 -36.42 -8.05 -16.74
C GLU A 19 -36.83 -6.77 -17.51
N ILE A 20 -36.58 -5.59 -16.94
CA ILE A 20 -37.07 -4.28 -17.44
C ILE A 20 -35.94 -3.46 -18.09
N GLY A 21 -34.69 -3.89 -17.92
CA GLY A 21 -33.50 -3.28 -18.52
C GLY A 21 -32.49 -4.37 -18.87
N PHE A 22 -31.33 -4.00 -19.41
CA PHE A 22 -30.32 -4.94 -19.87
C PHE A 22 -28.94 -4.63 -19.32
N ALA A 23 -28.12 -5.66 -19.11
CA ALA A 23 -26.74 -5.52 -18.62
C ALA A 23 -25.76 -5.12 -19.74
N GLY A 24 -25.47 -3.82 -19.86
CA GLY A 24 -24.44 -3.25 -20.74
C GLY A 24 -24.95 -2.25 -21.77
N ASP A 25 -24.03 -1.52 -22.41
CA ASP A 25 -24.36 -0.58 -23.49
C ASP A 25 -24.63 -1.33 -24.81
N ILE A 26 -25.90 -1.42 -25.21
CA ILE A 26 -26.29 -1.83 -26.56
C ILE A 26 -26.05 -0.64 -27.50
N VAL A 27 -24.78 -0.43 -27.90
CA VAL A 27 -24.38 0.73 -28.71
C VAL A 27 -25.08 0.74 -30.07
N PHE A 28 -25.28 -0.44 -30.67
CA PHE A 28 -26.20 -0.69 -31.78
C PHE A 28 -26.72 -2.13 -31.69
N GLU A 29 -28.01 -2.35 -31.95
CA GLU A 29 -28.48 -3.70 -32.32
C GLU A 29 -27.93 -4.05 -33.71
N GLY A 30 -27.12 -5.11 -33.78
CA GLY A 30 -26.94 -5.84 -35.03
C GLY A 30 -28.27 -6.49 -35.43
N PHE A 31 -28.51 -6.66 -36.73
CA PHE A 31 -29.78 -7.16 -37.29
C PHE A 31 -30.22 -8.53 -36.73
N ASP A 32 -29.28 -9.30 -36.17
CA ASP A 32 -29.46 -10.67 -35.65
C ASP A 32 -29.16 -10.81 -34.13
N SER A 33 -29.25 -9.73 -33.34
CA SER A 33 -29.04 -9.74 -31.87
C SER A 33 -27.65 -10.23 -31.40
N GLU A 34 -26.62 -9.94 -32.18
CA GLU A 34 -25.21 -10.24 -31.85
C GLU A 34 -24.66 -9.31 -30.75
N GLU A 35 -23.90 -9.87 -29.82
CA GLU A 35 -23.15 -9.10 -28.82
C GLU A 35 -21.85 -8.58 -29.46
N SER A 36 -21.62 -7.26 -29.38
CA SER A 36 -20.35 -6.68 -29.81
C SER A 36 -19.26 -6.88 -28.75
N ARG A 37 -18.14 -7.51 -29.12
CA ARG A 37 -16.99 -7.66 -28.21
C ARG A 37 -16.29 -6.32 -27.99
N VAL A 38 -16.47 -5.75 -26.78
CA VAL A 38 -15.93 -4.46 -26.32
C VAL A 38 -14.41 -4.46 -26.01
N ASP A 39 -13.64 -5.35 -26.63
CA ASP A 39 -12.22 -5.53 -26.36
C ASP A 39 -11.37 -5.29 -27.61
N ASP A 40 -10.60 -4.20 -27.59
CA ASP A 40 -9.76 -3.73 -28.70
C ASP A 40 -8.62 -4.71 -29.07
N ILE A 41 -8.25 -5.61 -28.15
CA ILE A 41 -7.19 -6.61 -28.34
C ILE A 41 -7.83 -7.95 -28.72
N LYS A 42 -7.35 -8.56 -29.80
CA LYS A 42 -7.96 -9.79 -30.34
C LYS A 42 -7.53 -11.04 -29.56
N ILE A 43 -8.28 -12.13 -29.70
CA ILE A 43 -7.94 -13.42 -29.07
C ILE A 43 -6.62 -13.95 -29.64
N GLU A 44 -6.44 -13.81 -30.95
CA GLU A 44 -5.22 -14.15 -31.67
C GLU A 44 -3.99 -13.38 -31.16
N ASP A 45 -4.20 -12.19 -30.58
CA ASP A 45 -3.13 -11.39 -29.98
C ASP A 45 -2.81 -11.82 -28.55
N TYR A 46 -3.80 -12.30 -27.77
CA TYR A 46 -3.55 -12.96 -26.48
C TYR A 46 -2.88 -14.34 -26.66
N ARG A 47 -3.25 -15.12 -27.69
CA ARG A 47 -2.53 -16.37 -28.06
C ARG A 47 -1.07 -16.07 -28.40
N LYS A 48 -0.80 -15.08 -29.27
CA LYS A 48 0.58 -14.63 -29.55
C LYS A 48 1.38 -14.20 -28.32
N MET A 49 0.74 -13.71 -27.25
CA MET A 49 1.42 -13.47 -25.98
C MET A 49 1.80 -14.78 -25.30
N LEU A 50 0.86 -15.73 -25.18
CA LEU A 50 1.11 -17.04 -24.57
C LEU A 50 2.19 -17.83 -25.33
N ASP A 51 2.09 -17.87 -26.66
CA ASP A 51 2.90 -18.72 -27.53
C ASP A 51 4.32 -18.17 -27.80
N ASN A 52 4.59 -16.90 -27.49
CA ASN A 52 5.85 -16.22 -27.86
C ASN A 52 6.51 -15.43 -26.70
N ASP A 53 6.03 -15.55 -25.46
CA ASP A 53 6.65 -14.92 -24.30
C ASP A 53 6.64 -15.87 -23.10
N THR A 54 7.82 -16.38 -22.73
CA THR A 54 7.96 -17.39 -21.68
C THR A 54 7.64 -16.84 -20.29
N THR A 55 7.74 -15.53 -20.07
CA THR A 55 7.27 -14.91 -18.81
C THR A 55 5.74 -14.94 -18.74
N VAL A 56 5.04 -14.62 -19.84
CA VAL A 56 3.57 -14.76 -19.91
C VAL A 56 3.15 -16.23 -19.79
N GLU A 57 3.86 -17.15 -20.45
CA GLU A 57 3.59 -18.59 -20.39
C GLU A 57 3.74 -19.13 -18.96
N ALA A 58 4.87 -18.84 -18.30
CA ALA A 58 5.13 -19.27 -16.93
C ALA A 58 4.08 -18.72 -15.95
N LEU A 59 3.70 -17.44 -16.06
CA LEU A 59 2.65 -16.84 -15.22
C LEU A 59 1.29 -17.56 -15.38
N TYR A 60 0.91 -17.90 -16.62
CA TYR A 60 -0.33 -18.63 -16.89
C TYR A 60 -0.27 -20.09 -16.42
N ASN A 61 0.86 -20.76 -16.62
CA ASN A 61 1.03 -22.16 -16.26
C ASN A 61 1.11 -22.33 -14.73
N ILE A 62 1.90 -21.54 -14.00
CA ILE A 62 1.96 -21.56 -12.53
C ILE A 62 0.58 -21.30 -11.90
N PHE A 63 -0.25 -20.43 -12.50
CA PHE A 63 -1.64 -20.24 -12.04
C PHE A 63 -2.55 -21.43 -12.38
N THR A 64 -2.64 -21.84 -13.65
CA THR A 64 -3.59 -22.87 -14.07
C THR A 64 -3.25 -24.26 -13.53
N MET A 65 -1.96 -24.58 -13.35
CA MET A 65 -1.52 -25.84 -12.75
C MET A 65 -1.94 -25.98 -11.29
N SER A 66 -2.13 -24.88 -10.55
CA SER A 66 -2.69 -24.94 -9.18
C SER A 66 -4.15 -25.42 -9.15
N ILE A 67 -4.91 -25.12 -10.20
CA ILE A 67 -6.31 -25.57 -10.37
C ILE A 67 -6.34 -26.99 -10.95
N LEU A 68 -5.44 -27.33 -11.87
CA LEU A 68 -5.32 -28.68 -12.44
C LEU A 68 -4.75 -29.70 -11.44
N ALA A 69 -4.05 -29.25 -10.39
CA ALA A 69 -3.61 -30.07 -9.26
C ALA A 69 -4.72 -30.37 -8.25
N ALA A 70 -5.81 -29.60 -8.24
CA ALA A 70 -6.90 -29.80 -7.29
C ALA A 70 -7.70 -31.06 -7.65
N THR A 71 -7.92 -31.92 -6.65
CA THR A 71 -8.89 -33.01 -6.77
C THR A 71 -10.32 -32.48 -6.73
N TYR A 72 -11.27 -33.29 -7.16
CA TYR A 72 -12.68 -32.94 -7.22
C TYR A 72 -13.54 -34.19 -7.07
N HIS A 73 -14.71 -34.01 -6.46
CA HIS A 73 -15.67 -35.07 -6.19
C HIS A 73 -17.10 -34.61 -6.55
N ILE A 74 -18.06 -35.53 -6.43
CA ILE A 74 -19.49 -35.24 -6.64
C ILE A 74 -20.27 -35.82 -5.46
N ASP A 75 -20.82 -34.93 -4.66
CA ASP A 75 -21.69 -35.27 -3.54
C ASP A 75 -23.12 -35.54 -4.01
N ALA A 76 -23.81 -36.43 -3.29
CA ALA A 76 -25.21 -36.72 -3.54
C ALA A 76 -26.11 -35.71 -2.81
N ASP A 77 -27.21 -35.35 -3.45
CA ASP A 77 -28.31 -34.66 -2.78
C ASP A 77 -28.83 -35.52 -1.62
N SER A 78 -29.04 -34.91 -0.46
CA SER A 78 -29.60 -35.53 0.75
C SER A 78 -30.90 -36.34 0.56
N ASN A 79 -31.62 -36.12 -0.54
CA ASN A 79 -32.89 -36.78 -0.87
C ASN A 79 -32.74 -37.94 -1.90
N ASP A 80 -31.55 -38.12 -2.51
CA ASP A 80 -31.28 -39.21 -3.47
C ASP A 80 -31.09 -40.56 -2.74
N GLU A 81 -32.18 -41.18 -2.30
CA GLU A 81 -32.14 -42.46 -1.57
C GLU A 81 -31.43 -43.56 -2.38
N GLY A 82 -30.19 -43.87 -2.01
CA GLY A 82 -29.34 -44.84 -2.69
C GLY A 82 -28.41 -44.25 -3.77
N GLU A 83 -28.27 -42.93 -3.83
CA GLU A 83 -27.32 -42.18 -4.69
C GLU A 83 -27.46 -42.50 -6.20
N VAL A 84 -28.68 -42.81 -6.66
CA VAL A 84 -28.93 -43.29 -8.02
C VAL A 84 -28.78 -42.18 -9.06
N GLN A 85 -29.10 -40.94 -8.69
CA GLN A 85 -28.89 -39.77 -9.55
C GLN A 85 -27.42 -39.34 -9.50
N ALA A 86 -26.80 -39.32 -8.32
CA ALA A 86 -25.37 -39.02 -8.14
C ALA A 86 -24.45 -39.99 -8.90
N GLU A 87 -24.70 -41.30 -8.85
CA GLU A 87 -23.87 -42.30 -9.52
C GLU A 87 -23.98 -42.23 -11.06
N LEU A 88 -25.13 -41.80 -11.61
CA LEU A 88 -25.25 -41.51 -13.05
C LEU A 88 -24.30 -40.37 -13.46
N VAL A 89 -24.25 -39.29 -12.66
CA VAL A 89 -23.39 -38.13 -12.94
C VAL A 89 -21.91 -38.49 -12.76
N ARG A 90 -21.54 -39.16 -11.66
CA ARG A 90 -20.17 -39.65 -11.41
C ARG A 90 -19.68 -40.54 -12.55
N ARG A 91 -20.45 -41.56 -12.92
CA ARG A 91 -20.08 -42.48 -14.00
C ARG A 91 -20.01 -41.81 -15.37
N ASN A 92 -20.76 -40.74 -15.62
CA ASN A 92 -20.72 -40.02 -16.90
C ASN A 92 -19.59 -38.98 -16.98
N LEU A 93 -19.28 -38.26 -15.90
CA LEU A 93 -18.26 -37.20 -15.90
C LEU A 93 -16.85 -37.69 -15.52
N LEU A 94 -16.74 -38.58 -14.53
CA LEU A 94 -15.46 -38.88 -13.86
C LEU A 94 -14.76 -40.15 -14.38
N GLU A 95 -15.53 -41.18 -14.77
CA GLU A 95 -14.94 -42.40 -15.34
C GLU A 95 -14.47 -42.19 -16.81
N PRO A 96 -13.50 -42.96 -17.32
CA PRO A 96 -13.04 -42.85 -18.71
C PRO A 96 -14.08 -43.38 -19.71
N PRO A 97 -13.97 -43.01 -21.00
CA PRO A 97 -14.96 -43.35 -22.04
C PRO A 97 -15.30 -44.85 -22.13
N HIS A 98 -14.31 -45.73 -21.90
CA HIS A 98 -14.45 -47.18 -22.04
C HIS A 98 -15.18 -47.87 -20.86
N LYS A 99 -15.48 -47.15 -19.76
CA LYS A 99 -16.28 -47.66 -18.62
C LYS A 99 -17.69 -47.05 -18.53
N GLY A 100 -17.88 -45.87 -19.10
CA GLY A 100 -19.11 -45.08 -18.93
C GLY A 100 -18.94 -43.56 -19.08
N GLY A 101 -17.71 -43.06 -19.17
CA GLY A 101 -17.45 -41.64 -19.32
C GLY A 101 -17.99 -41.00 -20.61
N MET A 102 -17.97 -39.68 -20.61
CA MET A 102 -17.94 -38.86 -21.82
C MET A 102 -16.57 -38.96 -22.53
N GLN A 103 -16.55 -38.65 -23.83
CA GLN A 103 -15.37 -38.71 -24.70
C GLN A 103 -14.32 -37.63 -24.39
N THR A 104 -14.73 -36.47 -23.85
CA THR A 104 -13.84 -35.43 -23.33
C THR A 104 -13.54 -35.76 -21.87
N PRO A 105 -12.31 -36.10 -21.46
CA PRO A 105 -12.00 -36.32 -20.03
C PRO A 105 -12.27 -35.05 -19.22
N MET A 106 -12.75 -35.17 -17.98
CA MET A 106 -13.06 -34.01 -17.14
C MET A 106 -11.84 -33.09 -16.94
N SER A 107 -10.65 -33.66 -16.80
CA SER A 107 -9.39 -32.90 -16.71
C SER A 107 -9.06 -32.09 -17.97
N LEU A 108 -9.36 -32.61 -19.18
CA LEU A 108 -9.21 -31.87 -20.43
C LEU A 108 -10.25 -30.75 -20.53
N PHE A 109 -11.50 -31.02 -20.15
CA PHE A 109 -12.55 -30.02 -20.11
C PHE A 109 -12.24 -28.87 -19.13
N ILE A 110 -11.61 -29.16 -17.98
CA ILE A 110 -11.12 -28.14 -17.05
C ILE A 110 -9.95 -27.35 -17.67
N ASP A 111 -8.94 -28.00 -18.23
CA ASP A 111 -7.78 -27.35 -18.88
C ASP A 111 -8.22 -26.41 -20.03
N GLN A 112 -9.15 -26.87 -20.88
CA GLN A 112 -9.77 -26.07 -21.93
C GLN A 112 -10.66 -24.93 -21.37
N SER A 113 -11.37 -25.14 -20.25
CA SER A 113 -12.17 -24.08 -19.60
C SER A 113 -11.29 -22.97 -19.02
N LEU A 114 -10.07 -23.29 -18.57
CA LEU A 114 -9.12 -22.30 -18.05
C LEU A 114 -8.58 -21.35 -19.15
N ALA A 115 -8.74 -21.69 -20.44
CA ALA A 115 -8.45 -20.76 -21.54
C ALA A 115 -9.25 -19.45 -21.45
N ALA A 116 -10.44 -19.48 -20.83
CA ALA A 116 -11.23 -18.28 -20.53
C ALA A 116 -10.44 -17.21 -19.75
N ILE A 117 -9.42 -17.59 -18.97
CA ILE A 117 -8.57 -16.63 -18.24
C ILE A 117 -7.80 -15.72 -19.21
N TYR A 118 -7.32 -16.22 -20.35
CA TYR A 118 -6.57 -15.42 -21.34
C TYR A 118 -7.41 -14.99 -22.55
N GLU A 119 -8.50 -15.69 -22.89
CA GLU A 119 -9.42 -15.32 -23.99
C GLU A 119 -10.62 -14.47 -23.55
N GLY A 120 -10.97 -14.50 -22.25
CA GLY A 120 -12.16 -13.89 -21.66
C GLY A 120 -13.33 -14.86 -21.49
N PHE A 121 -13.45 -15.86 -22.38
CA PHE A 121 -14.47 -16.90 -22.32
C PHE A 121 -13.98 -18.21 -22.96
N ALA A 122 -14.63 -19.32 -22.63
CA ALA A 122 -14.49 -20.62 -23.30
C ALA A 122 -15.89 -21.21 -23.54
N LEU A 123 -16.12 -21.82 -24.70
CA LEU A 123 -17.43 -22.35 -25.09
C LEU A 123 -17.34 -23.80 -25.56
N PHE A 124 -18.28 -24.62 -25.09
CA PHE A 124 -18.40 -26.04 -25.44
C PHE A 124 -19.82 -26.34 -25.94
N GLU A 125 -19.95 -27.17 -26.98
CA GLU A 125 -21.23 -27.79 -27.32
C GLU A 125 -21.43 -29.08 -26.50
N LYS A 126 -22.55 -29.16 -25.78
CA LYS A 126 -23.01 -30.34 -25.03
C LYS A 126 -23.63 -31.34 -26.01
N VAL A 127 -22.87 -32.36 -26.37
CA VAL A 127 -23.34 -33.46 -27.21
C VAL A 127 -23.80 -34.61 -26.32
N TYR A 128 -25.08 -34.99 -26.41
CA TYR A 128 -25.67 -36.10 -25.66
C TYR A 128 -25.82 -37.36 -26.52
N GLU A 129 -25.87 -38.54 -25.89
CA GLU A 129 -26.31 -39.79 -26.50
C GLU A 129 -27.23 -40.58 -25.56
N VAL A 130 -28.01 -41.52 -26.10
CA VAL A 130 -28.85 -42.42 -25.28
C VAL A 130 -28.04 -43.68 -24.93
N ARG A 131 -27.90 -43.97 -23.64
CA ARG A 131 -27.22 -45.15 -23.11
C ARG A 131 -28.03 -45.71 -21.95
N ASP A 132 -28.26 -47.03 -21.94
CA ASP A 132 -29.03 -47.73 -20.89
C ASP A 132 -30.43 -47.12 -20.61
N GLY A 133 -31.04 -46.49 -21.63
CA GLY A 133 -32.34 -45.79 -21.52
C GLY A 133 -32.28 -44.37 -20.95
N LYS A 134 -31.09 -43.86 -20.63
CA LYS A 134 -30.83 -42.52 -20.11
C LYS A 134 -30.11 -41.65 -21.15
N LEU A 135 -30.30 -40.33 -21.11
CA LEU A 135 -29.51 -39.36 -21.87
C LEU A 135 -28.23 -39.05 -21.11
N VAL A 136 -27.07 -39.35 -21.67
CA VAL A 136 -25.76 -39.07 -21.06
C VAL A 136 -24.96 -38.12 -21.94
N LEU A 137 -24.08 -37.32 -21.35
CA LEU A 137 -23.12 -36.52 -22.11
C LEU A 137 -22.19 -37.47 -22.86
N LYS A 138 -22.20 -37.39 -24.19
CA LYS A 138 -21.26 -38.07 -25.07
C LYS A 138 -19.95 -37.32 -25.14
N ARG A 139 -19.98 -35.99 -25.31
CA ARG A 139 -18.80 -35.14 -25.48
C ARG A 139 -19.13 -33.69 -25.10
N LEU A 140 -18.18 -33.02 -24.45
CA LEU A 140 -18.14 -31.57 -24.36
C LEU A 140 -17.18 -31.08 -25.45
N ALA A 141 -17.73 -30.60 -26.56
CA ALA A 141 -16.95 -30.25 -27.74
C ALA A 141 -16.53 -28.78 -27.66
N HIS A 142 -15.28 -28.53 -27.29
CA HIS A 142 -14.71 -27.17 -27.28
C HIS A 142 -14.84 -26.50 -28.66
N ARG A 143 -15.06 -25.19 -28.67
CA ARG A 143 -15.25 -24.37 -29.88
C ARG A 143 -14.32 -23.16 -29.80
N ASP A 144 -13.39 -23.06 -30.75
CA ASP A 144 -12.40 -21.98 -30.79
C ASP A 144 -13.06 -20.60 -30.77
N ALA A 145 -12.75 -19.80 -29.74
CA ALA A 145 -13.30 -18.46 -29.51
C ALA A 145 -13.10 -17.48 -30.68
N THR A 146 -12.07 -17.66 -31.52
CA THR A 146 -11.85 -16.86 -32.74
C THR A 146 -12.92 -17.09 -33.82
N THR A 147 -13.62 -18.23 -33.76
CA THR A 147 -14.70 -18.60 -34.69
C THR A 147 -16.10 -18.18 -34.23
N LEU A 148 -16.24 -17.58 -33.03
CA LEU A 148 -17.51 -17.41 -32.34
C LEU A 148 -17.98 -15.96 -32.20
N THR A 149 -19.24 -15.72 -32.57
CA THR A 149 -19.98 -14.49 -32.23
C THR A 149 -21.09 -14.84 -31.25
N LEU A 150 -21.02 -14.32 -30.02
CA LEU A 150 -22.01 -14.62 -28.97
C LEU A 150 -23.31 -13.85 -29.25
N ILE A 151 -24.45 -14.51 -29.03
CA ILE A 151 -25.80 -13.97 -29.26
C ILE A 151 -26.41 -13.62 -27.91
N ARG A 152 -27.00 -12.43 -27.80
CA ARG A 152 -27.80 -12.02 -26.63
C ARG A 152 -29.26 -12.39 -26.88
N ASP A 153 -29.95 -12.93 -25.87
CA ASP A 153 -31.39 -13.24 -25.99
C ASP A 153 -32.28 -12.00 -25.75
N THR A 154 -33.59 -12.17 -25.96
CA THR A 154 -34.59 -11.09 -25.84
C THR A 154 -34.77 -10.55 -24.43
N ASP A 155 -34.34 -11.30 -23.41
CA ASP A 155 -34.43 -10.92 -22.01
C ASP A 155 -33.09 -10.33 -21.50
N GLY A 156 -32.06 -10.31 -22.34
CA GLY A 156 -30.73 -9.74 -22.08
C GLY A 156 -29.65 -10.76 -21.70
N GLY A 157 -30.02 -12.04 -21.63
CA GLY A 157 -29.16 -13.17 -21.29
C GLY A 157 -28.34 -13.71 -22.48
N PHE A 158 -27.93 -14.98 -22.37
CA PHE A 158 -27.12 -15.66 -23.37
C PHE A 158 -28.02 -16.50 -24.30
N GLY A 159 -28.24 -16.03 -25.54
CA GLY A 159 -29.08 -16.69 -26.55
C GLY A 159 -28.41 -17.83 -27.32
N GLY A 160 -27.07 -17.91 -27.29
CA GLY A 160 -26.28 -18.92 -27.99
C GLY A 160 -25.09 -18.29 -28.72
N THR A 161 -24.63 -18.92 -29.80
CA THR A 161 -23.50 -18.41 -30.59
C THR A 161 -23.66 -18.70 -32.08
N LYS A 162 -23.21 -17.78 -32.94
CA LYS A 162 -22.88 -18.07 -34.34
C LYS A 162 -21.44 -18.57 -34.40
N GLN A 163 -21.23 -19.79 -34.89
CA GLN A 163 -19.89 -20.28 -35.24
C GLN A 163 -19.65 -20.16 -36.75
N ARG A 164 -18.52 -19.60 -37.15
CA ARG A 164 -18.00 -19.72 -38.52
C ARG A 164 -17.17 -21.00 -38.64
N ALA A 165 -17.69 -22.01 -39.33
CA ALA A 165 -17.04 -23.30 -39.51
C ALA A 165 -16.75 -23.58 -40.99
N ALA A 166 -15.60 -24.16 -41.29
CA ALA A 166 -15.32 -24.69 -42.63
C ALA A 166 -16.00 -26.07 -42.82
N ASP A 167 -16.45 -26.36 -44.04
CA ASP A 167 -16.77 -27.72 -44.46
C ASP A 167 -15.51 -28.48 -44.96
N SER A 168 -15.68 -29.73 -45.38
CA SER A 168 -14.60 -30.58 -45.88
C SER A 168 -13.93 -30.08 -47.17
N ASP A 169 -14.56 -29.15 -47.88
CA ASP A 169 -14.05 -28.53 -49.10
C ASP A 169 -13.43 -27.13 -48.82
N GLY A 170 -13.39 -26.71 -47.54
CA GLY A 170 -12.82 -25.44 -47.10
C GLY A 170 -13.76 -24.23 -47.24
N VAL A 171 -15.05 -24.44 -47.47
CA VAL A 171 -16.04 -23.35 -47.57
C VAL A 171 -16.54 -23.00 -46.18
N TYR A 172 -16.47 -21.73 -45.81
CA TYR A 172 -16.99 -21.24 -44.53
C TYR A 172 -18.52 -21.08 -44.56
N HIS A 173 -19.19 -21.70 -43.59
CA HIS A 173 -20.61 -21.55 -43.29
C HIS A 173 -20.81 -20.99 -41.89
N GLU A 174 -21.91 -20.27 -41.66
CA GLU A 174 -22.28 -19.80 -40.32
C GLU A 174 -23.34 -20.72 -39.71
N ILE A 175 -23.04 -21.26 -38.53
CA ILE A 175 -23.83 -22.27 -37.82
C ILE A 175 -24.29 -21.67 -36.49
N ILE A 176 -25.61 -21.58 -36.28
CA ILE A 176 -26.19 -21.09 -35.02
C ILE A 176 -26.31 -22.25 -34.03
N ILE A 177 -25.58 -22.17 -32.91
CA ILE A 177 -25.67 -23.11 -31.78
C ILE A 177 -26.53 -22.45 -30.69
N PRO A 178 -27.70 -23.00 -30.33
CA PRO A 178 -28.61 -22.38 -29.36
C PRO A 178 -28.13 -22.54 -27.91
N ALA A 179 -28.43 -21.58 -27.04
CA ALA A 179 -28.01 -21.53 -25.63
C ALA A 179 -28.10 -22.86 -24.87
N HIS A 180 -29.21 -23.59 -24.99
CA HIS A 180 -29.43 -24.85 -24.27
C HIS A 180 -28.41 -25.94 -24.64
N LYS A 181 -27.84 -25.91 -25.84
CA LYS A 181 -26.75 -26.78 -26.29
C LYS A 181 -25.37 -26.31 -25.83
N CYS A 182 -25.20 -25.05 -25.47
CA CYS A 182 -23.93 -24.50 -25.05
C CYS A 182 -23.64 -24.77 -23.56
N PHE A 183 -22.35 -24.83 -23.25
CA PHE A 183 -21.78 -24.48 -21.96
C PHE A 183 -20.82 -23.32 -22.21
N LEU A 184 -21.12 -22.15 -21.66
CA LEU A 184 -20.29 -20.94 -21.77
C LEU A 184 -19.71 -20.64 -20.38
N PHE A 185 -18.39 -20.60 -20.28
CA PHE A 185 -17.68 -20.17 -19.09
C PHE A 185 -17.00 -18.82 -19.38
N THR A 186 -17.35 -17.78 -18.61
CA THR A 186 -16.91 -16.40 -18.85
C THR A 186 -16.12 -15.87 -17.66
N TYR A 187 -14.84 -15.57 -17.87
CA TYR A 187 -13.95 -15.00 -16.85
C TYR A 187 -14.08 -13.46 -16.83
N GLY A 188 -14.19 -12.85 -15.64
CA GLY A 188 -14.35 -11.40 -15.53
C GLY A 188 -15.69 -10.84 -16.06
N LYS A 189 -16.76 -11.65 -16.00
CA LYS A 189 -18.13 -11.37 -16.50
C LYS A 189 -18.71 -10.01 -16.07
N SER A 190 -18.24 -9.43 -14.96
CA SER A 190 -18.59 -8.09 -14.48
C SER A 190 -18.12 -6.93 -15.37
N ARG A 191 -17.21 -7.19 -16.33
CA ARG A 191 -16.63 -6.18 -17.23
C ARG A 191 -17.14 -6.27 -18.67
N SER A 192 -17.63 -7.43 -19.09
CA SER A 192 -18.43 -7.64 -20.31
C SER A 192 -19.29 -8.88 -20.07
N TYR A 193 -20.59 -8.78 -20.32
CA TYR A 193 -21.55 -9.74 -19.78
C TYR A 193 -21.48 -11.13 -20.43
N LEU A 194 -21.15 -11.23 -21.72
CA LEU A 194 -20.97 -12.53 -22.40
C LEU A 194 -19.49 -12.85 -22.66
N TYR A 195 -18.72 -11.87 -23.16
CA TYR A 195 -17.31 -12.04 -23.55
C TYR A 195 -16.29 -11.97 -22.41
N GLY A 196 -16.68 -11.45 -21.23
CA GLY A 196 -15.79 -11.34 -20.09
C GLY A 196 -14.63 -10.36 -20.29
N ARG A 197 -13.53 -10.58 -19.55
CA ARG A 197 -12.29 -9.80 -19.68
C ARG A 197 -11.08 -10.66 -19.37
N SER A 198 -10.25 -10.87 -20.38
CA SER A 198 -8.94 -11.51 -20.28
C SER A 198 -8.06 -10.91 -19.18
N ALA A 199 -7.40 -11.77 -18.40
CA ALA A 199 -6.33 -11.42 -17.47
C ALA A 199 -5.06 -10.92 -18.18
N PHE A 200 -4.91 -11.13 -19.50
CA PHE A 200 -3.79 -10.64 -20.30
C PHE A 200 -4.00 -9.20 -20.81
N LYS A 201 -5.23 -8.66 -20.80
CA LYS A 201 -5.51 -7.26 -21.20
C LYS A 201 -4.56 -6.22 -20.56
N PRO A 202 -4.23 -6.27 -19.24
CA PRO A 202 -3.26 -5.35 -18.64
C PRO A 202 -1.79 -5.68 -18.92
N LEU A 203 -1.45 -6.89 -19.37
CA LEU A 203 -0.08 -7.29 -19.73
C LEU A 203 0.31 -6.81 -21.13
N TYR A 204 -0.64 -6.78 -22.07
CA TYR A 204 -0.40 -6.47 -23.49
C TYR A 204 0.45 -5.19 -23.72
N PRO A 205 0.25 -4.05 -23.02
CA PRO A 205 1.08 -2.86 -23.20
C PRO A 205 2.52 -3.00 -22.65
N ARG A 206 2.81 -3.99 -21.81
CA ARG A 206 4.15 -4.33 -21.34
C ARG A 206 4.82 -5.33 -22.28
N TYR A 207 4.09 -6.32 -22.79
CA TYR A 207 4.54 -7.25 -23.84
C TYR A 207 4.90 -6.51 -25.15
N ASP A 208 4.03 -5.65 -25.68
CA ASP A 208 4.32 -4.83 -26.85
C ASP A 208 5.57 -3.95 -26.65
N LYS A 209 5.74 -3.40 -25.44
CA LYS A 209 6.92 -2.64 -25.07
C LYS A 209 8.18 -3.51 -24.94
N LYS A 210 8.09 -4.73 -24.39
CA LYS A 210 9.18 -5.71 -24.33
C LYS A 210 9.68 -6.01 -25.74
N ARG A 211 8.78 -6.39 -26.65
CA ARG A 211 9.11 -6.71 -28.05
C ARG A 211 9.71 -5.55 -28.84
N ARG A 212 9.34 -4.31 -28.52
CA ARG A 212 9.98 -3.11 -29.08
C ARG A 212 11.37 -2.86 -28.51
N LEU A 213 11.59 -3.16 -27.22
CA LEU A 213 12.91 -3.08 -26.59
C LEU A 213 13.85 -4.18 -27.08
N GLU A 214 13.36 -5.42 -27.25
CA GLU A 214 14.09 -6.52 -27.91
C GLU A 214 14.45 -6.18 -29.35
N TYR A 215 13.55 -5.54 -30.10
CA TYR A 215 13.86 -5.08 -31.45
C TYR A 215 14.90 -3.95 -31.47
N LEU A 216 14.98 -3.14 -30.40
CA LEU A 216 16.01 -2.12 -30.16
C LEU A 216 17.28 -2.67 -29.46
N ASP A 217 17.26 -3.93 -29.02
CA ASP A 217 18.43 -4.70 -28.60
C ASP A 217 19.00 -5.45 -29.80
N SER A 218 18.15 -6.00 -30.69
CA SER A 218 18.49 -6.11 -32.12
C SER A 218 18.72 -4.72 -32.73
N ILE A 219 19.26 -4.62 -33.96
CA ILE A 219 19.82 -3.38 -34.56
C ILE A 219 21.06 -2.88 -33.79
N ALA A 220 20.90 -2.65 -32.49
CA ALA A 220 21.93 -2.44 -31.51
C ALA A 220 22.96 -3.59 -31.52
N LEU A 221 22.51 -4.85 -31.40
CA LEU A 221 23.29 -6.08 -31.60
C LEU A 221 23.89 -6.24 -33.02
N GLN A 222 23.69 -5.26 -33.91
CA GLN A 222 24.33 -5.19 -35.23
C GLN A 222 25.21 -3.94 -35.38
N ALA A 223 25.00 -2.90 -34.59
CA ALA A 223 25.72 -1.64 -34.64
C ALA A 223 27.10 -1.74 -33.99
N ASP A 224 27.26 -2.42 -32.85
CA ASP A 224 28.60 -2.63 -32.27
C ASP A 224 29.38 -3.74 -33.00
N ALA A 225 28.75 -4.88 -33.26
CA ALA A 225 29.34 -5.98 -34.03
C ALA A 225 29.76 -5.58 -35.46
N ILE A 226 29.04 -4.67 -36.12
CA ILE A 226 29.35 -4.17 -37.47
C ILE A 226 29.41 -2.65 -37.49
N LYS A 227 30.27 -2.07 -36.64
CA LYS A 227 30.45 -0.60 -36.47
C LYS A 227 30.34 0.20 -37.77
N PRO A 228 29.49 1.24 -37.84
CA PRO A 228 29.35 2.10 -39.01
C PRO A 228 30.69 2.74 -39.40
N LYS A 229 30.92 2.90 -40.71
CA LYS A 229 32.22 3.32 -41.27
C LYS A 229 32.05 4.50 -42.19
N VAL A 230 32.79 5.58 -41.95
CA VAL A 230 32.74 6.81 -42.74
C VAL A 230 34.03 6.96 -43.53
N LEU A 231 33.91 7.12 -44.85
CA LEU A 231 35.04 7.35 -45.74
C LEU A 231 35.32 8.86 -45.85
N ARG A 232 36.09 9.39 -44.89
CA ARG A 232 36.52 10.80 -44.86
C ARG A 232 37.44 11.10 -46.04
N ARG A 233 37.34 12.31 -46.59
CA ARG A 233 38.26 12.82 -47.62
C ARG A 233 39.26 13.76 -46.96
N THR A 234 40.56 13.56 -47.21
CA THR A 234 41.65 14.35 -46.60
C THR A 234 42.53 15.13 -47.59
N ALA A 235 42.25 15.05 -48.91
CA ALA A 235 42.98 15.80 -49.94
C ALA A 235 42.09 16.81 -50.68
N ASP A 236 42.46 18.09 -50.68
CA ASP A 236 41.69 19.19 -51.30
C ASP A 236 41.74 19.24 -52.84
N GLY A 237 40.88 20.09 -53.42
CA GLY A 237 40.84 20.38 -54.86
C GLY A 237 39.74 19.67 -55.66
N VAL A 238 39.83 19.71 -56.99
CA VAL A 238 38.80 19.20 -57.91
C VAL A 238 38.95 17.69 -58.12
N VAL A 239 37.91 16.91 -57.81
CA VAL A 239 37.95 15.44 -57.90
C VAL A 239 37.90 14.95 -59.35
N SER A 240 38.96 14.28 -59.80
CA SER A 240 39.02 13.66 -61.14
C SER A 240 38.07 12.46 -61.26
N ASP A 241 37.64 12.13 -62.49
CA ASP A 241 36.73 10.99 -62.70
C ASP A 241 37.37 9.63 -62.38
N GLN A 242 38.71 9.54 -62.38
CA GLN A 242 39.42 8.37 -61.86
C GLN A 242 39.27 8.25 -60.34
N LEU A 243 39.41 9.36 -59.59
CA LEU A 243 39.17 9.38 -58.14
C LEU A 243 37.70 9.08 -57.80
N LYS A 244 36.73 9.59 -58.57
CA LYS A 244 35.30 9.23 -58.41
C LYS A 244 35.06 7.72 -58.58
N LYS A 245 35.68 7.10 -59.59
CA LYS A 245 35.60 5.64 -59.82
C LYS A 245 36.29 4.85 -58.71
N ALA A 246 37.46 5.29 -58.24
CA ALA A 246 38.18 4.67 -57.13
C ALA A 246 37.36 4.74 -55.82
N ARG A 247 36.79 5.92 -55.48
CA ARG A 247 35.88 6.12 -54.35
C ARG A 247 34.67 5.19 -54.43
N ASN A 248 33.99 5.10 -55.57
CA ASN A 248 32.82 4.23 -55.71
C ASN A 248 33.18 2.75 -55.52
N LYS A 249 34.33 2.30 -56.02
CA LYS A 249 34.83 0.94 -55.77
C LYS A 249 35.23 0.72 -54.31
N ALA A 250 35.82 1.72 -53.66
CA ALA A 250 36.11 1.68 -52.23
C ALA A 250 34.83 1.53 -51.40
N LEU A 251 33.78 2.29 -51.70
CA LEU A 251 32.47 2.16 -51.04
C LEU A 251 31.85 0.76 -51.24
N GLU A 252 31.98 0.15 -52.42
CA GLU A 252 31.52 -1.24 -52.66
C GLU A 252 32.29 -2.27 -51.80
N VAL A 253 33.60 -2.07 -51.59
CA VAL A 253 34.44 -2.93 -50.75
C VAL A 253 34.18 -2.70 -49.26
N LEU A 254 34.00 -1.45 -48.85
CA LEU A 254 33.72 -1.06 -47.46
C LEU A 254 32.31 -1.51 -47.02
N GLY A 255 31.31 -1.48 -47.91
CA GLY A 255 30.01 -2.09 -47.68
C GLY A 255 30.02 -3.62 -47.53
N ARG A 256 31.19 -4.26 -47.67
CA ARG A 256 31.43 -5.69 -47.40
C ARG A 256 32.47 -5.91 -46.28
N LEU A 257 33.07 -4.85 -45.75
CA LEU A 257 34.11 -4.91 -44.71
C LEU A 257 33.49 -5.17 -43.33
N GLY A 258 33.92 -6.25 -42.67
CA GLY A 258 33.31 -6.81 -41.46
C GLY A 258 32.25 -7.87 -41.74
N LYS A 259 31.47 -7.75 -42.84
CA LYS A 259 30.41 -8.72 -43.19
C LYS A 259 30.86 -9.89 -44.06
N ARG A 260 31.90 -9.70 -44.89
CA ARG A 260 32.50 -10.75 -45.76
C ARG A 260 33.99 -10.57 -46.01
N ASN A 261 34.49 -9.34 -45.97
CA ASN A 261 35.91 -9.02 -46.13
C ASN A 261 36.49 -8.62 -44.77
N SER A 262 37.67 -9.12 -44.42
CA SER A 262 38.39 -8.71 -43.19
C SER A 262 39.39 -7.56 -43.42
N VAL A 263 39.66 -7.20 -44.68
CA VAL A 263 40.63 -6.17 -45.09
C VAL A 263 40.05 -5.35 -46.25
N ALA A 264 40.35 -4.05 -46.28
CA ALA A 264 40.11 -3.17 -47.41
C ALA A 264 41.36 -2.35 -47.73
N SER A 265 41.50 -1.90 -48.98
CA SER A 265 42.53 -0.94 -49.40
C SER A 265 41.86 0.40 -49.70
N LEU A 266 42.36 1.47 -49.08
CA LEU A 266 41.82 2.82 -49.24
C LEU A 266 42.48 3.55 -50.42
N PRO A 267 41.72 4.32 -51.22
CA PRO A 267 42.28 5.15 -52.28
C PRO A 267 42.98 6.39 -51.69
N TYR A 268 44.03 6.86 -52.36
CA TYR A 268 44.77 8.05 -51.95
C TYR A 268 43.87 9.29 -51.77
N GLY A 269 44.09 10.03 -50.67
CA GLY A 269 43.28 11.20 -50.29
C GLY A 269 41.97 10.87 -49.55
N TYR A 270 41.81 9.63 -49.09
CA TYR A 270 40.69 9.18 -48.26
C TYR A 270 41.16 8.34 -47.07
N GLU A 271 40.48 8.52 -45.94
CA GLU A 271 40.70 7.82 -44.68
C GLU A 271 39.39 7.19 -44.19
N LEU A 272 39.49 6.18 -43.32
CA LEU A 272 38.35 5.41 -42.85
C LEU A 272 38.15 5.61 -41.35
N ASP A 273 37.16 6.41 -41.00
CA ASP A 273 36.68 6.49 -39.63
C ASP A 273 35.77 5.29 -39.33
N VAL A 274 35.80 4.85 -38.08
CA VAL A 274 34.79 3.98 -37.49
C VAL A 274 34.02 4.84 -36.49
N LEU A 275 32.69 4.93 -36.66
CA LEU A 275 31.85 5.59 -35.67
C LEU A 275 31.69 4.64 -34.48
N ASN A 276 32.27 5.02 -33.35
CA ASN A 276 31.88 4.47 -32.05
C ASN A 276 30.64 5.24 -31.57
N THR A 277 29.62 4.52 -31.14
CA THR A 277 28.39 5.06 -30.56
C THR A 277 28.21 4.49 -29.17
N GLU A 278 28.28 5.33 -28.14
CA GLU A 278 28.01 4.93 -26.76
C GLU A 278 26.49 4.85 -26.55
N GLY A 279 25.89 3.76 -27.04
CA GLY A 279 24.47 3.47 -26.88
C GLY A 279 24.19 2.78 -25.55
N ARG A 280 23.14 3.23 -24.86
CA ARG A 280 22.64 2.54 -23.66
C ARG A 280 22.14 1.13 -23.98
N ASP A 281 22.53 0.20 -23.13
CA ASP A 281 22.00 -1.17 -23.04
C ASP A 281 20.48 -1.18 -22.70
N PRO A 282 19.60 -1.72 -23.57
CA PRO A 282 18.18 -1.83 -23.31
C PRO A 282 17.78 -3.08 -22.50
N HIS A 283 18.69 -4.05 -22.29
CA HIS A 283 18.41 -5.34 -21.62
C HIS A 283 17.72 -5.17 -20.27
N GLN A 284 18.22 -4.24 -19.45
CA GLN A 284 17.64 -3.92 -18.14
C GLN A 284 16.20 -3.36 -18.21
N SER A 285 15.79 -2.82 -19.35
CA SER A 285 14.40 -2.42 -19.58
C SER A 285 13.52 -3.56 -20.10
N ILE A 286 14.08 -4.57 -20.77
CA ILE A 286 13.41 -5.82 -21.16
C ILE A 286 13.08 -6.62 -19.90
N GLU A 287 14.07 -6.92 -19.06
CA GLU A 287 13.87 -7.63 -17.77
C GLU A 287 12.84 -6.94 -16.87
N ARG A 288 12.81 -5.60 -16.87
CA ARG A 288 11.80 -4.81 -16.15
C ARG A 288 10.40 -4.98 -16.74
N GLN A 289 10.24 -5.22 -18.05
CA GLN A 289 8.90 -5.49 -18.60
C GLN A 289 8.38 -6.84 -18.15
N ASN A 290 9.25 -7.85 -17.97
CA ASN A 290 8.88 -9.14 -17.39
C ASN A 290 8.34 -8.99 -15.95
N SER A 291 9.09 -8.31 -15.07
CA SER A 291 8.64 -8.02 -13.70
C SER A 291 7.35 -7.19 -13.66
N GLU A 292 7.17 -6.24 -14.59
CA GLU A 292 5.92 -5.48 -14.74
C GLU A 292 4.75 -6.34 -15.24
N MET A 293 4.97 -7.31 -16.13
CA MET A 293 3.93 -8.27 -16.55
C MET A 293 3.52 -9.19 -15.40
N ALA A 294 4.47 -9.68 -14.61
CA ALA A 294 4.17 -10.47 -13.41
C ALA A 294 3.33 -9.67 -12.39
N ARG A 295 3.72 -8.41 -12.13
CA ARG A 295 2.96 -7.48 -11.26
C ARG A 295 1.56 -7.19 -11.81
N ALA A 296 1.42 -6.97 -13.13
CA ALA A 296 0.14 -6.73 -13.79
C ALA A 296 -0.79 -7.96 -13.78
N PHE A 297 -0.24 -9.17 -13.98
CA PHE A 297 -1.01 -10.42 -13.94
C PHE A 297 -1.55 -10.71 -12.54
N HIS A 298 -0.66 -10.66 -11.54
CA HIS A 298 -1.01 -10.83 -10.13
C HIS A 298 -2.11 -9.84 -9.70
N ALA A 299 -1.98 -8.55 -10.08
CA ALA A 299 -3.01 -7.55 -9.83
C ALA A 299 -4.34 -7.85 -10.56
N SER A 300 -4.29 -8.30 -11.82
CA SER A 300 -5.50 -8.63 -12.60
C SER A 300 -6.25 -9.84 -12.03
N VAL A 301 -5.52 -10.89 -11.65
CA VAL A 301 -6.07 -12.12 -11.08
C VAL A 301 -6.73 -11.85 -9.72
N ILE A 302 -6.04 -11.16 -8.81
CA ILE A 302 -6.60 -10.78 -7.50
C ILE A 302 -7.81 -9.87 -7.70
N LEU A 303 -7.71 -8.79 -8.50
CA LEU A 303 -8.81 -7.86 -8.72
C LEU A 303 -10.05 -8.53 -9.35
N THR A 304 -9.85 -9.56 -10.17
CA THR A 304 -10.96 -10.28 -10.82
C THR A 304 -11.67 -11.24 -9.86
N ALA A 305 -10.93 -11.97 -9.03
CA ALA A 305 -11.52 -12.93 -8.09
C ALA A 305 -12.03 -12.30 -6.78
N THR A 306 -11.48 -11.15 -6.37
CA THR A 306 -11.93 -10.41 -5.16
C THR A 306 -13.14 -9.50 -5.40
N GLN A 307 -13.85 -9.63 -6.52
CA GLN A 307 -14.98 -8.76 -6.90
C GLN A 307 -16.30 -8.99 -6.14
N GLY A 308 -16.18 -9.41 -4.86
CA GLY A 308 -17.20 -9.23 -3.82
C GLY A 308 -16.68 -8.53 -2.55
N SER A 309 -15.40 -8.12 -2.49
CA SER A 309 -14.72 -7.68 -1.27
C SER A 309 -13.60 -6.67 -1.56
N ALA A 310 -13.94 -5.53 -2.17
CA ALA A 310 -12.97 -4.58 -2.71
C ALA A 310 -12.75 -3.33 -1.82
N SER A 311 -11.72 -3.34 -0.97
CA SER A 311 -11.18 -2.11 -0.34
C SER A 311 -9.73 -2.25 0.17
N ASN A 312 -8.85 -1.41 -0.36
CA ASN A 312 -7.61 -0.84 0.22
C ASN A 312 -6.78 -1.66 1.24
N VAL A 313 -5.55 -2.04 0.90
CA VAL A 313 -4.55 -2.60 1.83
C VAL A 313 -3.21 -1.85 1.72
N GLY A 314 -2.58 -1.55 2.86
CA GLY A 314 -1.27 -0.90 2.97
C GLY A 314 -0.08 -1.87 3.02
N SER A 315 1.12 -1.38 2.76
CA SER A 315 2.30 -2.17 2.35
C SER A 315 2.98 -3.08 3.40
N TYR A 316 2.49 -3.17 4.65
CA TYR A 316 3.21 -3.88 5.73
C TYR A 316 2.70 -5.31 6.06
N SER A 317 1.74 -5.83 5.30
CA SER A 317 1.23 -7.21 5.42
C SER A 317 1.57 -8.08 4.20
N LEU A 318 2.50 -7.60 3.36
CA LEU A 318 2.46 -7.83 1.92
C LEU A 318 2.56 -9.30 1.51
N SER A 319 3.51 -10.09 2.03
CA SER A 319 3.69 -11.48 1.57
C SER A 319 2.57 -12.43 2.02
N THR A 320 2.20 -12.44 3.31
CA THR A 320 1.13 -13.32 3.80
C THR A 320 -0.20 -12.97 3.17
N ASN A 321 -0.57 -11.68 3.14
CA ASN A 321 -1.80 -11.26 2.48
C ASN A 321 -1.75 -11.52 0.96
N GLN A 322 -0.59 -11.50 0.29
CA GLN A 322 -0.48 -11.93 -1.11
C GLN A 322 -0.69 -13.43 -1.29
N LYS A 323 -0.19 -14.30 -0.38
CA LYS A 323 -0.52 -15.73 -0.39
C LYS A 323 -2.02 -15.94 -0.23
N ASP A 324 -2.63 -15.28 0.75
CA ASP A 324 -4.05 -15.44 1.07
C ASP A 324 -4.95 -14.88 -0.05
N LEU A 325 -4.56 -13.76 -0.68
CA LEU A 325 -5.25 -13.19 -1.85
C LEU A 325 -5.06 -14.06 -3.11
N LEU A 326 -3.89 -14.67 -3.31
CA LEU A 326 -3.64 -15.60 -4.42
C LEU A 326 -4.43 -16.91 -4.24
N GLN A 327 -4.47 -17.45 -3.02
CA GLN A 327 -5.32 -18.59 -2.66
C GLN A 327 -6.80 -18.25 -2.88
N THR A 328 -7.25 -17.09 -2.39
CA THR A 328 -8.61 -16.58 -2.63
C THR A 328 -8.90 -16.47 -4.13
N ALA A 329 -7.91 -16.10 -4.96
CA ALA A 329 -8.08 -16.00 -6.40
C ALA A 329 -8.16 -17.35 -7.11
N ILE A 330 -7.33 -18.31 -6.73
CA ILE A 330 -7.37 -19.71 -7.21
C ILE A 330 -8.72 -20.34 -6.85
N THR A 331 -9.09 -20.32 -5.57
CA THR A 331 -10.38 -20.84 -5.08
C THR A 331 -11.58 -20.08 -5.68
N GLY A 332 -11.44 -18.79 -5.97
CA GLY A 332 -12.47 -18.00 -6.66
C GLY A 332 -12.74 -18.47 -8.09
N VAL A 333 -11.70 -18.81 -8.86
CA VAL A 333 -11.86 -19.38 -10.21
C VAL A 333 -12.45 -20.78 -10.13
N MET A 334 -12.01 -21.61 -9.18
CA MET A 334 -12.54 -22.96 -8.95
C MET A 334 -14.05 -22.91 -8.67
N ARG A 335 -14.49 -22.10 -7.69
CA ARG A 335 -15.91 -21.93 -7.34
C ARG A 335 -16.77 -21.34 -8.47
N LEU A 336 -16.20 -20.47 -9.32
CA LEU A 336 -16.91 -19.96 -10.49
C LEU A 336 -17.14 -21.07 -11.53
N LEU A 337 -16.17 -21.96 -11.74
CA LEU A 337 -16.29 -23.08 -12.68
C LEU A 337 -17.23 -24.17 -12.12
N GLU A 338 -17.08 -24.52 -10.85
CA GLU A 338 -17.93 -25.40 -10.05
C GLU A 338 -19.41 -25.01 -10.14
N ALA A 339 -19.74 -23.75 -9.84
CA ALA A 339 -21.10 -23.23 -9.95
C ALA A 339 -21.65 -23.31 -11.39
N HIS A 340 -20.82 -23.11 -12.42
CA HIS A 340 -21.25 -23.29 -13.81
C HIS A 340 -21.45 -24.78 -14.16
N ILE A 341 -20.61 -25.70 -13.68
CA ILE A 341 -20.78 -27.15 -13.85
C ILE A 341 -22.10 -27.60 -13.22
N ASN A 342 -22.37 -27.22 -11.97
CA ASN A 342 -23.59 -27.59 -11.27
C ASN A 342 -24.83 -27.03 -11.99
N GLN A 343 -24.83 -25.74 -12.33
CA GLN A 343 -25.98 -25.07 -12.97
C GLN A 343 -26.22 -25.48 -14.44
N TYR A 344 -25.17 -25.71 -15.24
CA TYR A 344 -25.29 -25.84 -16.71
C TYR A 344 -24.88 -27.20 -17.28
N LEU A 345 -24.26 -28.09 -16.49
CA LEU A 345 -24.03 -29.50 -16.86
C LEU A 345 -24.90 -30.44 -16.01
N ILE A 346 -24.78 -30.40 -14.68
CA ILE A 346 -25.39 -31.42 -13.82
C ILE A 346 -26.91 -31.24 -13.73
N ALA A 347 -27.41 -30.03 -13.47
CA ALA A 347 -28.86 -29.77 -13.47
C ALA A 347 -29.54 -30.22 -14.78
N ASN A 348 -28.95 -29.86 -15.93
CA ASN A 348 -29.41 -30.33 -17.26
C ASN A 348 -29.39 -31.87 -17.39
N LEU A 349 -28.38 -32.54 -16.84
CA LEU A 349 -28.28 -34.01 -16.89
C LEU A 349 -29.34 -34.68 -16.00
N ILE A 350 -29.72 -34.07 -14.88
CA ILE A 350 -30.83 -34.54 -14.04
C ILE A 350 -32.20 -34.29 -14.72
N ASP A 351 -32.44 -33.06 -15.18
CA ASP A 351 -33.68 -32.62 -15.87
C ASP A 351 -34.06 -33.51 -17.06
N LEU A 352 -33.07 -33.97 -17.84
CA LEU A 352 -33.28 -34.82 -19.01
C LEU A 352 -33.58 -36.29 -18.69
N ASN A 353 -33.45 -36.71 -17.42
CA ASN A 353 -33.42 -38.13 -17.05
C ASN A 353 -34.38 -38.54 -15.93
N PHE A 354 -34.79 -37.62 -15.05
CA PHE A 354 -35.59 -37.95 -13.87
C PHE A 354 -36.76 -36.97 -13.70
N ALA A 355 -37.95 -37.50 -13.41
CA ALA A 355 -39.14 -36.68 -13.16
C ALA A 355 -39.14 -36.09 -11.74
N GLU A 356 -38.76 -36.92 -10.77
CA GLU A 356 -38.41 -36.54 -9.40
C GLU A 356 -36.90 -36.30 -9.36
N ARG A 357 -36.50 -35.09 -8.99
CA ARG A 357 -35.15 -34.57 -9.23
C ARG A 357 -34.43 -34.38 -7.92
N HIS A 358 -33.23 -34.94 -7.85
CA HIS A 358 -32.27 -34.72 -6.78
C HIS A 358 -30.99 -34.29 -7.47
N TYR A 359 -30.35 -33.21 -7.00
CA TYR A 359 -29.27 -32.55 -7.75
C TYR A 359 -27.90 -32.80 -7.07
N PRO A 360 -27.06 -33.70 -7.61
CA PRO A 360 -25.71 -33.89 -7.12
C PRO A 360 -24.88 -32.62 -7.33
N GLU A 361 -23.95 -32.32 -6.43
CA GLU A 361 -23.06 -31.17 -6.54
C GLU A 361 -21.64 -31.64 -6.83
N PHE A 362 -21.05 -31.16 -7.92
CA PHE A 362 -19.61 -31.20 -8.12
C PHE A 362 -18.98 -30.16 -7.20
N HIS A 363 -17.91 -30.57 -6.51
CA HIS A 363 -17.10 -29.71 -5.63
C HIS A 363 -15.62 -29.92 -5.95
N PHE A 364 -14.86 -28.82 -6.00
CA PHE A 364 -13.40 -28.93 -5.94
C PHE A 364 -12.93 -29.07 -4.49
N ASP A 365 -11.98 -29.97 -4.26
CA ASP A 365 -11.28 -30.03 -2.98
C ASP A 365 -10.47 -28.75 -2.76
N THR A 366 -10.34 -28.32 -1.50
CA THR A 366 -9.48 -27.18 -1.17
C THR A 366 -8.02 -27.57 -1.42
N PRO A 367 -7.25 -26.84 -2.25
CA PRO A 367 -5.86 -27.20 -2.53
C PRO A 367 -5.02 -27.24 -1.26
N ASP A 368 -4.11 -28.21 -1.16
CA ASP A 368 -3.21 -28.34 -0.02
C ASP A 368 -2.40 -27.05 0.21
N GLU A 369 -2.14 -26.72 1.48
CA GLU A 369 -1.30 -25.55 1.81
C GLU A 369 0.13 -25.69 1.23
N SER A 370 0.61 -26.91 1.00
CA SER A 370 1.87 -27.20 0.31
C SER A 370 1.85 -26.74 -1.15
N ILE A 371 0.77 -27.03 -1.89
CA ILE A 371 0.51 -26.60 -3.27
C ILE A 371 0.46 -25.08 -3.32
N ILE A 372 -0.39 -24.48 -2.48
CA ILE A 372 -0.57 -23.02 -2.41
C ILE A 372 0.75 -22.32 -2.08
N SER A 373 1.54 -22.85 -1.14
CA SER A 373 2.83 -22.25 -0.75
C SER A 373 3.90 -22.43 -1.83
N ALA A 374 3.91 -23.54 -2.57
CA ALA A 374 4.82 -23.74 -3.70
C ALA A 374 4.50 -22.77 -4.86
N VAL A 375 3.23 -22.63 -5.21
CA VAL A 375 2.71 -21.71 -6.23
C VAL A 375 2.94 -20.25 -5.82
N PHE A 376 2.74 -19.92 -4.54
CA PHE A 376 2.99 -18.58 -4.02
C PHE A 376 4.48 -18.21 -4.08
N GLU A 377 5.40 -19.07 -3.61
CA GLU A 377 6.83 -18.78 -3.69
C GLU A 377 7.33 -18.68 -5.15
N ALA A 378 6.74 -19.45 -6.08
CA ALA A 378 7.01 -19.31 -7.51
C ALA A 378 6.56 -17.94 -8.05
N PHE A 379 5.31 -17.52 -7.80
CA PHE A 379 4.82 -16.19 -8.17
C PHE A 379 5.63 -15.06 -7.54
N LYS A 380 5.99 -15.21 -6.26
CA LYS A 380 6.79 -14.25 -5.50
C LYS A 380 8.18 -14.06 -6.11
N LEU A 381 8.83 -15.12 -6.58
CA LEU A 381 10.12 -15.03 -7.29
C LEU A 381 10.02 -14.26 -8.62
N LEU A 382 8.87 -14.35 -9.31
CA LEU A 382 8.60 -13.59 -10.54
C LEU A 382 8.21 -12.11 -10.27
N VAL A 383 7.61 -11.82 -9.12
CA VAL A 383 7.08 -10.48 -8.77
C VAL A 383 8.09 -9.62 -8.00
N GLN A 384 8.87 -10.22 -7.09
CA GLN A 384 9.75 -9.50 -6.17
C GLN A 384 11.11 -9.13 -6.77
N LYS A 385 11.59 -9.86 -7.78
CA LYS A 385 12.78 -9.41 -8.52
C LYS A 385 12.41 -8.24 -9.43
N ASP A 386 13.12 -7.11 -9.33
CA ASP A 386 12.95 -5.98 -10.25
C ASP A 386 13.47 -6.26 -11.68
N LYS A 387 14.13 -7.41 -11.86
CA LYS A 387 14.60 -7.96 -13.12
C LYS A 387 14.36 -9.47 -13.15
N VAL A 388 13.57 -9.94 -14.11
CA VAL A 388 13.36 -11.37 -14.39
C VAL A 388 13.75 -11.63 -15.84
N SER A 389 14.74 -12.48 -16.06
CA SER A 389 15.02 -13.02 -17.40
C SER A 389 14.07 -14.16 -17.73
N ASP A 390 13.88 -14.41 -19.03
CA ASP A 390 12.98 -15.43 -19.53
C ASP A 390 13.43 -16.87 -19.14
N ASP A 391 14.74 -17.10 -18.97
CA ASP A 391 15.28 -18.35 -18.41
C ASP A 391 14.89 -18.55 -16.93
N ILE A 392 14.87 -17.47 -16.14
CA ILE A 392 14.45 -17.51 -14.73
C ILE A 392 12.95 -17.83 -14.66
N ALA A 393 12.15 -17.33 -15.58
CA ALA A 393 10.73 -17.65 -15.65
C ALA A 393 10.48 -19.15 -15.94
N ALA A 394 11.13 -19.69 -16.97
CA ALA A 394 11.05 -21.11 -17.33
C ALA A 394 11.56 -22.03 -16.19
N GLY A 395 12.68 -21.70 -15.54
CA GLY A 395 13.20 -22.49 -14.42
C GLY A 395 12.29 -22.49 -13.17
N ILE A 396 11.52 -21.42 -12.96
CA ILE A 396 10.50 -21.35 -11.90
C ILE A 396 9.26 -22.19 -12.28
N GLU A 397 8.86 -22.17 -13.55
CA GLU A 397 7.79 -23.02 -14.10
C GLU A 397 8.10 -24.52 -13.90
N GLU A 398 9.25 -24.99 -14.38
CA GLU A 398 9.70 -26.39 -14.27
C GLU A 398 9.81 -26.84 -12.80
N SER A 399 10.38 -26.00 -11.93
CA SER A 399 10.48 -26.30 -10.50
C SER A 399 9.10 -26.41 -9.84
N THR A 400 8.12 -25.64 -10.31
CA THR A 400 6.73 -25.72 -9.83
C THR A 400 6.04 -26.99 -10.34
N ALA A 401 6.17 -27.31 -11.63
CA ALA A 401 5.65 -28.55 -12.22
C ALA A 401 6.14 -29.80 -11.47
N THR A 402 7.44 -29.86 -11.22
CA THR A 402 8.10 -30.95 -10.49
C THR A 402 7.56 -31.10 -9.05
N ARG A 403 7.28 -29.99 -8.35
CA ARG A 403 6.72 -30.00 -6.99
C ARG A 403 5.26 -30.44 -6.94
N LEU A 404 4.48 -30.13 -7.99
CA LEU A 404 3.08 -30.52 -8.11
C LEU A 404 2.90 -31.94 -8.69
N GLY A 405 3.98 -32.60 -9.12
CA GLY A 405 3.92 -33.91 -9.78
C GLY A 405 3.28 -33.87 -11.17
N ILE A 406 3.28 -32.70 -11.82
CA ILE A 406 2.61 -32.44 -13.09
C ILE A 406 3.57 -32.62 -14.26
N ASP A 407 3.15 -33.40 -15.26
CA ASP A 407 3.81 -33.47 -16.57
C ASP A 407 3.50 -32.20 -17.37
N LEU A 408 4.49 -31.30 -17.41
CA LEU A 408 4.39 -30.00 -18.08
C LEU A 408 4.35 -30.14 -19.59
N GLU A 409 5.15 -31.04 -20.17
CA GLU A 409 5.16 -31.31 -21.61
C GLU A 409 3.81 -31.86 -22.07
N ALA A 410 3.17 -32.72 -21.28
CA ALA A 410 1.81 -33.18 -21.56
C ALA A 410 0.77 -32.05 -21.49
N ILE A 411 0.96 -31.01 -20.67
CA ILE A 411 0.10 -29.81 -20.69
C ILE A 411 0.35 -29.00 -21.97
N LYS A 412 1.60 -28.61 -22.24
CA LYS A 412 1.96 -27.77 -23.40
C LYS A 412 1.53 -28.45 -24.71
N LYS A 413 1.77 -29.76 -24.83
CA LYS A 413 1.37 -30.56 -25.99
C LYS A 413 -0.14 -30.63 -26.21
N ARG A 414 -0.98 -30.85 -25.17
CA ARG A 414 -2.46 -30.87 -25.34
C ARG A 414 -2.98 -29.55 -25.90
N ARG A 415 -2.43 -28.43 -25.42
CA ARG A 415 -2.83 -27.08 -25.84
C ARG A 415 -2.34 -26.73 -27.25
N GLN A 416 -1.23 -27.33 -27.69
CA GLN A 416 -0.73 -27.23 -29.07
C GLN A 416 -1.50 -28.14 -30.04
N GLU A 417 -1.93 -29.34 -29.64
CA GLU A 417 -2.71 -30.25 -30.47
C GLU A 417 -4.08 -29.63 -30.88
N ASP A 418 -4.76 -28.93 -29.96
CA ASP A 418 -5.96 -28.13 -30.26
C ASP A 418 -5.70 -26.96 -31.26
N ALA A 419 -4.43 -26.61 -31.55
CA ALA A 419 -4.02 -25.50 -32.44
C ALA A 419 -3.36 -25.94 -33.76
N GLU A 420 -3.14 -27.25 -33.95
CA GLU A 420 -2.62 -27.83 -35.21
C GLU A 420 -3.71 -28.47 -36.08
N ASP A 421 -4.85 -28.89 -35.49
CA ASP A 421 -5.92 -29.66 -36.16
C ASP A 421 -6.65 -28.91 -37.30
N ASP A 422 -6.34 -27.62 -37.52
CA ASP A 422 -6.99 -26.73 -38.51
C ASP A 422 -5.98 -26.03 -39.47
N LYS A 423 -4.81 -26.64 -39.73
CA LYS A 423 -3.82 -26.13 -40.72
C LYS A 423 -3.55 -27.09 -41.89
N PRO A 424 -3.74 -26.66 -43.16
CA PRO A 424 -3.41 -27.48 -44.32
C PRO A 424 -1.89 -27.65 -44.51
N THR A 425 -1.46 -28.85 -44.90
CA THR A 425 -0.05 -29.28 -44.89
C THR A 425 0.84 -28.60 -45.94
N GLY A 426 2.03 -28.12 -45.53
CA GLY A 426 2.86 -27.19 -46.33
C GLY A 426 4.39 -27.31 -46.23
N LYS A 427 4.94 -28.53 -46.25
CA LYS A 427 6.35 -28.95 -46.52
C LYS A 427 7.55 -28.00 -46.24
N GLU A 428 8.31 -28.39 -45.21
CA GLU A 428 9.79 -28.50 -45.14
C GLU A 428 10.75 -27.50 -45.82
N ASN A 429 11.61 -26.86 -45.03
CA ASN A 429 13.08 -27.16 -44.90
C ASN A 429 13.65 -26.31 -43.73
N LYS A 430 14.29 -26.84 -42.67
CA LYS A 430 15.56 -27.61 -42.58
C LYS A 430 16.84 -26.83 -42.97
N ASN A 431 17.51 -26.23 -41.97
CA ASN A 431 18.79 -26.72 -41.42
C ASN A 431 19.29 -25.85 -40.25
N ALA A 432 20.33 -26.33 -39.56
CA ALA A 432 20.68 -25.98 -38.17
C ALA A 432 21.85 -24.99 -37.98
N GLU A 433 22.00 -24.58 -36.70
CA GLU A 433 23.23 -24.28 -35.94
C GLU A 433 24.00 -22.93 -36.08
N ASP A 434 24.29 -22.41 -34.87
CA ASP A 434 25.43 -21.62 -34.36
C ASP A 434 25.62 -20.08 -34.52
N ASP A 435 25.82 -19.46 -33.34
CA ASP A 435 26.68 -18.33 -32.92
C ASP A 435 26.41 -16.82 -33.27
N LYS A 436 25.97 -16.09 -32.22
CA LYS A 436 26.57 -14.88 -31.59
C LYS A 436 26.39 -13.41 -32.10
N ASP A 437 26.48 -12.51 -31.10
CA ASP A 437 26.85 -11.06 -31.05
C ASP A 437 25.95 -9.99 -31.74
N GLY A 438 25.98 -8.68 -31.41
CA GLY A 438 26.66 -7.90 -30.33
C GLY A 438 26.48 -6.35 -30.42
N GLY A 439 26.19 -5.63 -29.31
CA GLY A 439 25.80 -4.17 -29.20
C GLY A 439 24.42 -3.98 -28.54
N SER A 440 23.89 -2.85 -28.01
CA SER A 440 24.11 -1.36 -28.04
C SER A 440 23.79 -0.60 -29.36
N GLY A 441 22.80 0.32 -29.48
CA GLY A 441 21.72 0.80 -28.59
C GLY A 441 20.74 1.81 -29.28
N GLY A 442 19.83 2.51 -28.54
CA GLY A 442 18.81 3.41 -29.15
C GLY A 442 18.00 4.39 -28.26
N ASP A 443 18.56 4.88 -27.14
CA ASP A 443 17.99 5.94 -26.25
C ASP A 443 18.05 7.36 -26.92
N ALA A 444 17.50 8.48 -26.41
CA ALA A 444 16.40 8.82 -25.49
C ALA A 444 16.21 10.36 -25.44
N GLY A 445 15.30 10.86 -24.58
CA GLY A 445 15.58 12.09 -23.81
C GLY A 445 14.54 13.22 -23.86
N LYS A 446 13.96 13.55 -22.70
CA LYS A 446 14.18 14.84 -21.99
C LYS A 446 13.38 14.94 -20.66
N PHE A 447 13.80 15.88 -19.82
CA PHE A 447 13.17 16.41 -18.61
C PHE A 447 13.19 15.57 -17.32
N LEU A 448 14.18 15.90 -16.48
CA LEU A 448 14.02 16.02 -15.02
C LEU A 448 13.83 17.51 -14.66
N GLY A 449 13.53 17.77 -13.39
CA GLY A 449 13.55 19.10 -12.75
C GLY A 449 13.49 18.91 -11.22
N GLU A 450 14.29 19.68 -10.48
CA GLU A 450 14.57 19.48 -9.05
C GLU A 450 13.79 20.49 -8.17
N ASP A 451 13.69 20.22 -6.84
CA ASP A 451 13.98 21.17 -5.74
C ASP A 451 13.50 20.66 -4.34
N ASP A 452 14.35 19.81 -3.75
CA ASP A 452 15.01 20.01 -2.44
C ASP A 452 14.26 20.00 -1.06
N LYS A 453 15.03 19.52 -0.07
CA LYS A 453 14.99 19.63 1.42
C LYS A 453 14.20 18.65 2.30
N LEU A 454 15.00 18.00 3.17
CA LEU A 454 14.64 17.09 4.25
C LEU A 454 14.20 17.84 5.53
N GLY A 455 13.39 17.17 6.36
CA GLY A 455 13.07 17.59 7.73
C GLY A 455 13.10 16.40 8.69
N GLU A 456 13.36 16.66 9.98
CA GLU A 456 13.54 15.62 11.01
C GLU A 456 12.27 14.78 11.21
N VAL A 457 12.39 13.45 11.17
CA VAL A 457 11.26 12.53 11.32
C VAL A 457 11.06 12.16 12.79
N ALA A 458 9.95 12.64 13.37
CA ALA A 458 9.54 12.31 14.73
C ALA A 458 9.20 10.82 14.92
N LEU A 459 9.22 10.36 16.18
CA LEU A 459 8.97 8.98 16.58
C LEU A 459 7.60 8.45 16.09
N PRO A 460 7.51 7.18 15.63
CA PRO A 460 6.26 6.59 15.17
C PRO A 460 5.34 6.21 16.34
N GLU A 461 4.47 7.11 16.77
CA GLU A 461 3.54 6.83 17.88
C GLU A 461 2.44 5.78 17.54
N PRO A 462 2.03 4.93 18.52
CA PRO A 462 1.19 3.76 18.26
C PRO A 462 -0.28 4.08 17.97
N HIS A 463 -1.07 3.01 17.80
CA HIS A 463 -2.54 3.04 17.84
C HIS A 463 -3.06 3.54 19.20
N GLU A 464 -4.23 4.17 19.19
CA GLU A 464 -4.85 4.72 20.41
C GLU A 464 -5.18 3.59 21.41
N HIS A 465 -4.96 3.85 22.69
CA HIS A 465 -4.85 2.81 23.70
C HIS A 465 -5.94 2.89 24.77
N VAL A 466 -6.55 1.75 25.08
CA VAL A 466 -7.53 1.54 26.15
C VAL A 466 -6.80 1.23 27.47
N ALA A 467 -7.24 1.84 28.57
CA ALA A 467 -6.79 1.48 29.91
C ALA A 467 -7.71 0.39 30.49
N ILE A 468 -7.17 -0.80 30.78
CA ILE A 468 -7.94 -1.88 31.41
C ILE A 468 -8.05 -1.63 32.92
N ASP A 469 -9.22 -1.19 33.38
CA ASP A 469 -9.54 -1.02 34.79
C ASP A 469 -10.51 -2.10 35.28
N ARG A 470 -9.94 -3.25 35.69
CA ARG A 470 -10.63 -4.34 36.38
C ARG A 470 -9.71 -5.05 37.37
N ASP A 471 -10.31 -5.70 38.36
CA ASP A 471 -9.61 -6.61 39.26
C ASP A 471 -8.95 -7.77 38.49
N LEU A 472 -7.81 -8.24 39.02
CA LEU A 472 -7.14 -9.43 38.53
C LEU A 472 -7.93 -10.69 38.93
N THR A 473 -8.05 -11.65 38.03
CA THR A 473 -8.63 -12.96 38.35
C THR A 473 -7.70 -13.80 39.25
N ASP A 474 -8.20 -14.88 39.82
CA ASP A 474 -7.37 -15.84 40.58
C ASP A 474 -6.42 -16.67 39.69
N ALA A 475 -6.54 -16.55 38.36
CA ALA A 475 -5.50 -16.97 37.43
C ALA A 475 -4.39 -15.92 37.34
N GLU A 476 -4.75 -14.68 37.05
CA GLU A 476 -3.82 -13.56 36.92
C GLU A 476 -3.02 -13.27 38.19
N LYS A 477 -3.60 -13.45 39.39
CA LYS A 477 -2.88 -13.34 40.68
C LYS A 477 -1.72 -14.34 40.85
N ARG A 478 -1.65 -15.40 40.03
CA ARG A 478 -0.49 -16.33 40.00
C ARG A 478 0.65 -15.82 39.11
N VAL A 479 0.35 -14.96 38.14
CA VAL A 479 1.34 -14.40 37.21
C VAL A 479 2.14 -13.30 37.92
N LYS A 480 3.46 -13.38 37.85
CA LYS A 480 4.38 -12.43 38.50
C LYS A 480 4.55 -11.15 37.66
N PHE A 481 3.47 -10.53 37.19
CA PHE A 481 3.49 -9.42 36.21
C PHE A 481 4.61 -8.39 36.44
N LYS A 482 4.71 -7.80 37.64
CA LYS A 482 5.75 -6.81 37.99
C LYS A 482 7.19 -7.32 37.90
N ALA A 483 7.42 -8.63 38.01
CA ALA A 483 8.72 -9.24 37.81
C ALA A 483 9.00 -9.50 36.32
N ILE A 484 7.96 -9.79 35.53
CA ILE A 484 8.03 -9.92 34.06
C ILE A 484 8.29 -8.55 33.44
N GLU A 485 7.46 -7.54 33.73
CA GLU A 485 7.58 -6.14 33.32
C GLU A 485 9.01 -5.61 33.59
N LYS A 486 9.50 -5.77 34.82
CA LYS A 486 10.86 -5.34 35.16
C LYS A 486 11.92 -6.11 34.37
N TRP A 487 11.81 -7.43 34.30
CA TRP A 487 12.79 -8.26 33.60
C TRP A 487 12.84 -7.93 32.10
N MET A 488 11.69 -7.66 31.48
CA MET A 488 11.60 -7.19 30.10
C MET A 488 12.29 -5.82 29.93
N ALA A 489 12.02 -4.85 30.80
CA ALA A 489 12.70 -3.54 30.75
C ALA A 489 14.22 -3.65 30.93
N ASP A 490 14.68 -4.48 31.89
CA ASP A 490 16.11 -4.78 32.10
C ASP A 490 16.74 -5.45 30.84
N GLN A 491 15.96 -6.27 30.10
CA GLN A 491 16.37 -6.88 28.84
C GLN A 491 16.38 -5.91 27.66
N GLU A 492 15.37 -5.05 27.53
CA GLU A 492 15.24 -4.09 26.43
C GLU A 492 16.38 -3.07 26.46
N VAL A 493 16.74 -2.52 27.62
CA VAL A 493 17.87 -1.59 27.77
C VAL A 493 19.22 -2.26 27.46
N SER A 494 19.37 -3.52 27.88
CA SER A 494 20.55 -4.35 27.59
C SER A 494 20.70 -4.62 26.07
N PHE A 495 19.60 -5.01 25.42
CA PHE A 495 19.57 -5.22 23.97
C PHE A 495 19.78 -3.92 23.21
N GLU A 496 19.09 -2.84 23.58
CA GLU A 496 19.19 -1.51 22.94
C GLU A 496 20.62 -0.99 22.92
N THR A 497 21.33 -1.13 24.04
CA THR A 497 22.76 -0.75 24.14
C THR A 497 23.62 -1.56 23.18
N ALA A 498 23.48 -2.89 23.16
CA ALA A 498 24.29 -3.78 22.33
C ALA A 498 23.94 -3.71 20.83
N ALA A 499 22.66 -3.57 20.50
CA ALA A 499 22.13 -3.49 19.15
C ALA A 499 22.54 -2.18 18.47
N THR A 500 22.44 -1.06 19.18
CA THR A 500 22.89 0.25 18.69
C THR A 500 24.39 0.23 18.39
N GLU A 501 25.19 -0.41 19.23
CA GLU A 501 26.64 -0.51 19.07
C GLU A 501 27.05 -1.40 17.87
N GLU A 502 26.42 -2.55 17.68
CA GLU A 502 26.71 -3.42 16.53
C GLU A 502 26.21 -2.84 15.19
N LEU A 503 25.03 -2.20 15.18
CA LEU A 503 24.52 -1.55 13.98
C LEU A 503 25.34 -0.31 13.59
N ARG A 504 25.88 0.45 14.56
CA ARG A 504 26.80 1.57 14.28
C ARG A 504 28.08 1.12 13.58
N LYS A 505 28.63 -0.04 13.95
CA LYS A 505 29.80 -0.62 13.26
C LYS A 505 29.45 -1.00 11.83
N ALA A 506 28.36 -1.76 11.65
CA ALA A 506 27.86 -2.15 10.34
C ALA A 506 27.66 -0.94 9.40
N VAL A 507 27.13 0.16 9.95
CA VAL A 507 26.92 1.42 9.21
C VAL A 507 28.23 2.18 8.94
N ALA A 508 29.19 2.18 9.86
CA ALA A 508 30.50 2.79 9.64
C ALA A 508 31.34 2.06 8.58
N ASP A 509 31.12 0.75 8.42
CA ASP A 509 31.79 -0.11 7.44
C ASP A 509 31.06 -0.15 6.07
N ILE A 510 30.11 0.75 5.78
CA ILE A 510 29.38 0.78 4.49
C ILE A 510 30.34 1.13 3.34
N SER A 511 30.51 0.18 2.42
CA SER A 511 31.06 0.42 1.09
C SER A 511 29.98 0.89 0.11
N LEU A 512 30.35 1.78 -0.81
CA LEU A 512 29.52 2.13 -1.97
C LEU A 512 29.67 1.13 -3.12
N ASP A 513 30.76 0.37 -3.12
CA ASP A 513 31.19 -0.49 -4.22
C ASP A 513 30.76 -1.96 -4.03
N GLU A 514 30.22 -2.31 -2.85
CA GLU A 514 29.77 -3.65 -2.47
C GLU A 514 28.29 -3.67 -2.03
N GLU A 515 27.67 -4.85 -1.99
CA GLU A 515 26.26 -5.03 -1.60
C GLU A 515 26.13 -5.14 -0.07
N PHE A 516 25.49 -4.15 0.57
CA PHE A 516 25.36 -4.10 2.03
C PHE A 516 24.65 -5.33 2.61
N THR A 517 25.17 -5.87 3.72
CA THR A 517 24.53 -6.92 4.54
C THR A 517 24.83 -6.70 6.01
N LEU A 518 23.87 -7.02 6.90
CA LEU A 518 24.09 -6.93 8.35
C LEU A 518 25.04 -8.02 8.87
N PRO A 519 25.93 -7.70 9.84
CA PRO A 519 26.96 -8.61 10.28
C PRO A 519 26.39 -9.80 11.08
N ALA A 520 27.04 -10.96 10.96
CA ALA A 520 26.66 -12.17 11.67
C ALA A 520 26.68 -12.03 13.21
N SER A 521 27.43 -11.07 13.75
CA SER A 521 27.40 -10.72 15.18
C SER A 521 26.06 -10.15 15.63
N TYR A 522 25.42 -9.33 14.79
CA TYR A 522 24.09 -8.77 15.06
C TYR A 522 22.99 -9.83 14.96
N SER A 523 23.05 -10.72 13.95
CA SER A 523 22.19 -11.92 13.88
C SER A 523 22.34 -12.81 15.13
N ALA A 524 23.57 -13.04 15.59
CA ALA A 524 23.84 -13.79 16.83
C ALA A 524 23.33 -13.07 18.09
N LEU A 525 23.33 -11.73 18.12
CA LEU A 525 22.74 -10.93 19.21
C LEU A 525 21.22 -11.09 19.26
N LEU A 526 20.52 -10.99 18.12
CA LEU A 526 19.08 -11.24 18.01
C LEU A 526 18.73 -12.66 18.49
N ALA A 527 19.42 -13.69 17.98
CA ALA A 527 19.20 -15.08 18.38
C ALA A 527 19.46 -15.31 19.88
N LYS A 528 20.51 -14.68 20.44
CA LYS A 528 20.77 -14.70 21.88
C LYS A 528 19.64 -14.06 22.69
N GLN A 529 19.08 -12.94 22.24
CA GLN A 529 18.03 -12.24 22.96
C GLN A 529 16.71 -13.02 22.94
N TYR A 530 16.31 -13.53 21.77
CA TYR A 530 15.16 -14.42 21.61
C TYR A 530 15.27 -15.66 22.51
N ARG A 531 16.42 -16.36 22.50
CA ARG A 531 16.67 -17.53 23.39
C ARG A 531 16.58 -17.16 24.87
N THR A 532 17.05 -15.97 25.25
CA THR A 532 17.01 -15.48 26.64
C THR A 532 15.57 -15.28 27.10
N ALA A 533 14.73 -14.64 26.28
CA ALA A 533 13.30 -14.47 26.55
C ALA A 533 12.51 -15.78 26.51
N TYR A 534 12.80 -16.66 25.57
CA TYR A 534 12.20 -18.00 25.50
C TYR A 534 12.43 -18.80 26.78
N ASN A 535 13.67 -18.84 27.29
CA ASN A 535 13.95 -19.56 28.53
C ASN A 535 13.28 -18.90 29.74
N TYR A 536 13.20 -17.56 29.79
CA TYR A 536 12.46 -16.86 30.85
C TYR A 536 10.96 -17.17 30.82
N GLY A 537 10.31 -17.06 29.65
CA GLY A 537 8.88 -17.36 29.48
C GLY A 537 8.53 -18.80 29.84
N LYS A 538 9.37 -19.76 29.38
CA LYS A 538 9.23 -21.19 29.70
C LYS A 538 9.29 -21.46 31.21
N LEU A 539 10.26 -20.84 31.90
CA LEU A 539 10.43 -20.98 33.35
C LEU A 539 9.31 -20.26 34.13
N SER A 540 8.87 -19.08 33.71
CA SER A 540 7.76 -18.36 34.36
C SER A 540 6.45 -19.16 34.28
N ALA A 541 6.11 -19.71 33.11
CA ALA A 541 4.93 -20.56 32.95
C ALA A 541 4.98 -21.82 33.84
N ALA A 542 6.17 -22.41 34.01
CA ALA A 542 6.39 -23.55 34.91
C ALA A 542 6.22 -23.18 36.39
N ASP A 543 6.84 -22.06 36.82
CA ASP A 543 6.70 -21.47 38.16
C ASP A 543 5.23 -21.14 38.51
N GLU A 544 4.49 -20.57 37.56
CA GLU A 544 3.08 -20.16 37.70
C GLU A 544 2.15 -21.36 37.92
N GLN A 545 2.44 -22.49 37.27
CA GLN A 545 1.68 -23.75 37.42
C GLN A 545 2.23 -24.65 38.54
N LYS A 546 3.45 -24.38 39.04
CA LYS A 546 4.25 -25.25 39.94
C LYS A 546 4.58 -26.63 39.32
N LEU A 547 4.76 -26.66 38.00
CA LEU A 547 5.10 -27.86 37.21
C LEU A 547 6.57 -27.81 36.76
N PRO A 548 7.21 -28.95 36.43
CA PRO A 548 8.57 -28.95 35.90
C PRO A 548 8.61 -28.34 34.48
N ALA A 549 9.54 -27.42 34.22
CA ALA A 549 9.70 -26.82 32.89
C ALA A 549 10.19 -27.85 31.85
N PRO A 550 9.61 -27.90 30.64
CA PRO A 550 9.94 -28.94 29.66
C PRO A 550 11.36 -28.83 29.09
N VAL A 551 11.81 -29.97 28.55
CA VAL A 551 13.02 -30.09 27.72
C VAL A 551 12.84 -29.27 26.43
N LEU A 552 13.94 -28.72 25.91
CA LEU A 552 13.94 -27.90 24.71
C LEU A 552 13.56 -28.75 23.47
N LYS A 553 12.41 -28.46 22.82
CA LYS A 553 12.00 -29.11 21.56
C LYS A 553 12.95 -28.71 20.41
N LYS A 554 13.15 -29.59 19.42
CA LYS A 554 14.11 -29.36 18.32
C LYS A 554 13.63 -28.25 17.37
N GLU A 555 12.31 -28.17 17.18
CA GLU A 555 11.61 -27.16 16.36
C GLU A 555 11.93 -25.72 16.77
N LEU A 556 12.34 -25.48 18.03
CA LEU A 556 12.70 -24.13 18.51
C LEU A 556 13.78 -23.47 17.64
N ARG A 557 14.79 -24.23 17.18
CA ARG A 557 15.86 -23.67 16.34
C ARG A 557 15.38 -23.26 14.95
N ALA A 558 14.28 -23.84 14.45
CA ALA A 558 13.66 -23.43 13.19
C ALA A 558 12.88 -22.12 13.39
N ARG A 559 12.00 -22.04 14.40
CA ARG A 559 11.23 -20.83 14.74
C ARG A 559 12.14 -19.63 15.05
N GLU A 560 13.17 -19.86 15.88
CA GLU A 560 14.22 -18.87 16.18
C GLU A 560 14.90 -18.35 14.91
N LYS A 561 15.37 -19.25 14.05
CA LYS A 561 16.04 -18.85 12.81
C LYS A 561 15.09 -18.07 11.89
N GLN A 562 13.88 -18.57 11.65
CA GLN A 562 12.89 -17.89 10.81
C GLN A 562 12.62 -16.45 11.27
N TYR A 563 12.49 -16.24 12.59
CA TYR A 563 12.21 -14.93 13.15
C TYR A 563 13.43 -13.98 13.12
N VAL A 564 14.65 -14.51 13.35
CA VAL A 564 15.88 -13.73 13.23
C VAL A 564 16.20 -13.37 11.78
N ASP A 565 16.09 -14.32 10.85
CA ASP A 565 16.30 -14.10 9.41
C ASP A 565 15.30 -13.06 8.86
N PHE A 566 14.04 -13.08 9.32
CA PHE A 566 13.05 -12.05 8.97
C PHE A 566 13.49 -10.64 9.38
N ILE A 567 13.92 -10.46 10.64
CA ILE A 567 14.40 -9.16 11.13
C ILE A 567 15.65 -8.71 10.35
N ILE A 568 16.62 -9.61 10.14
CA ILE A 568 17.85 -9.33 9.39
C ILE A 568 17.57 -8.90 7.95
N ASN A 569 16.70 -9.62 7.23
CA ASN A 569 16.40 -9.30 5.84
C ASN A 569 15.70 -7.94 5.71
N MET A 570 14.67 -7.70 6.54
CA MET A 570 13.95 -6.42 6.57
C MET A 570 14.90 -5.24 6.83
N GLN A 571 15.72 -5.33 7.87
CA GLN A 571 16.67 -4.29 8.26
C GLN A 571 17.84 -4.13 7.27
N THR A 572 18.22 -5.19 6.56
CA THR A 572 19.24 -5.11 5.50
C THR A 572 18.70 -4.36 4.27
N GLU A 573 17.45 -4.63 3.88
CA GLU A 573 16.80 -3.92 2.77
C GLU A 573 16.51 -2.45 3.08
N ASP A 574 16.18 -2.08 4.31
CA ASP A 574 16.06 -0.66 4.70
C ASP A 574 17.34 0.14 4.36
N VAL A 575 18.51 -0.38 4.74
CA VAL A 575 19.81 0.28 4.51
C VAL A 575 20.19 0.26 3.02
N ARG A 576 19.88 -0.83 2.29
CA ARG A 576 20.06 -0.89 0.84
C ARG A 576 19.24 0.18 0.12
N ASN A 577 18.00 0.40 0.54
CA ASN A 577 17.15 1.45 0.00
C ASN A 577 17.67 2.86 0.33
N ILE A 578 18.29 3.08 1.50
CA ILE A 578 18.99 4.34 1.81
C ILE A 578 20.18 4.55 0.87
N ILE A 579 21.05 3.54 0.70
CA ILE A 579 22.22 3.63 -0.19
C ILE A 579 21.81 3.85 -1.64
N ALA A 580 20.79 3.15 -2.12
CA ALA A 580 20.22 3.31 -3.47
C ALA A 580 19.59 4.70 -3.65
N GLY A 581 18.88 5.21 -2.63
CA GLY A 581 18.31 6.55 -2.62
C GLY A 581 19.36 7.65 -2.79
N GLU A 582 20.50 7.54 -2.11
CA GLU A 582 21.61 8.49 -2.29
C GLU A 582 22.33 8.31 -3.64
N LYS A 583 22.45 7.08 -4.16
CA LYS A 583 22.99 6.82 -5.52
C LYS A 583 22.18 7.51 -6.63
N LEU A 584 20.90 7.79 -6.39
CA LEU A 584 19.99 8.44 -7.35
C LEU A 584 19.96 9.97 -7.26
N LYS A 585 20.70 10.59 -6.31
CA LYS A 585 20.69 12.06 -6.08
C LYS A 585 21.83 12.82 -6.76
N GLN A 586 22.76 12.16 -7.46
CA GLN A 586 23.81 12.87 -8.17
C GLN A 586 23.26 13.52 -9.46
N PRO A 587 23.61 14.79 -9.74
CA PRO A 587 23.24 15.43 -10.99
C PRO A 587 23.98 14.76 -12.16
N ILE A 588 23.24 14.42 -13.21
CA ILE A 588 23.85 14.00 -14.48
C ILE A 588 24.42 15.26 -15.13
N ASN A 589 25.74 15.36 -15.24
CA ASN A 589 26.38 16.44 -16.01
C ASN A 589 25.98 16.31 -17.49
N LEU A 590 25.02 17.13 -17.91
CA LEU A 590 24.52 17.24 -19.29
C LEU A 590 25.17 18.42 -20.03
N ALA A 591 26.48 18.55 -19.81
CA ALA A 591 27.48 19.35 -20.51
C ALA A 591 28.85 18.68 -20.18
N ASP A 592 29.86 18.64 -21.05
CA ASP A 592 30.10 19.49 -22.22
C ASP A 592 30.18 18.72 -23.56
N GLY A 593 30.07 19.46 -24.67
CA GLY A 593 30.23 18.98 -26.05
C GLY A 593 29.27 19.69 -27.02
N ASP A 594 29.70 20.58 -27.91
CA ASP A 594 31.04 21.13 -28.18
C ASP A 594 30.92 22.63 -28.54
N ASP A 595 32.02 23.40 -28.40
CA ASP A 595 32.60 24.31 -29.43
C ASP A 595 33.36 25.55 -28.87
N GLU A 596 34.36 25.98 -29.67
CA GLU A 596 35.11 27.26 -29.68
C GLU A 596 36.05 27.63 -28.49
N ASP A 597 37.34 27.29 -28.70
CA ASP A 597 38.58 28.06 -28.47
C ASP A 597 38.89 28.79 -27.13
N ILE A 598 40.04 28.47 -26.52
CA ILE A 598 41.16 29.43 -26.24
C ILE A 598 42.44 28.70 -25.73
N ASP A 599 43.54 28.95 -26.45
CA ASP A 599 44.99 28.94 -26.15
C ASP A 599 45.67 27.93 -25.18
N GLU A 600 46.76 27.33 -25.67
CA GLU A 600 47.83 26.74 -24.86
C GLU A 600 48.71 27.82 -24.18
N GLU A 601 48.70 27.91 -22.84
CA GLU A 601 49.90 28.04 -21.97
C GLU A 601 49.51 28.36 -20.50
N ALA A 602 49.60 27.38 -19.58
CA ALA A 602 50.19 27.53 -18.22
C ALA A 602 49.93 26.35 -17.26
N GLY A 603 51.01 25.76 -16.72
CA GLY A 603 51.18 25.42 -15.29
C GLY A 603 50.08 24.71 -14.49
N ILE A 604 50.09 23.37 -14.51
CA ILE A 604 49.84 22.43 -13.39
C ILE A 604 48.85 22.87 -12.28
N SER A 605 47.69 22.21 -12.20
CA SER A 605 47.13 21.83 -10.89
C SER A 605 46.40 20.48 -10.95
N ASN A 606 46.68 19.58 -10.01
CA ASN A 606 45.94 18.32 -9.84
C ASN A 606 44.68 18.57 -9.01
N THR A 607 43.51 18.62 -9.64
CA THR A 607 42.22 18.87 -8.96
C THR A 607 41.18 17.76 -9.15
N GLY A 608 41.10 17.12 -10.34
CA GLY A 608 40.01 16.19 -10.69
C GLY A 608 39.76 15.06 -9.68
N GLY A 609 40.80 14.31 -9.30
CA GLY A 609 40.67 13.22 -8.31
C GLY A 609 40.21 13.66 -6.92
N ARG A 610 40.25 14.96 -6.62
CA ARG A 610 39.82 15.53 -5.33
C ARG A 610 38.35 15.95 -5.30
N GLN A 611 37.73 16.13 -6.46
CA GLN A 611 36.29 16.41 -6.57
C GLN A 611 35.49 15.11 -6.49
N ASP A 612 35.94 14.05 -7.16
CA ASP A 612 35.31 12.73 -7.13
C ASP A 612 35.38 12.09 -5.73
N GLU A 613 36.55 12.12 -5.08
CA GLU A 613 36.69 11.67 -3.69
C GLU A 613 35.86 12.52 -2.70
N ALA A 614 35.72 13.83 -2.93
CA ALA A 614 34.87 14.68 -2.11
C ALA A 614 33.37 14.39 -2.30
N ALA A 615 32.91 14.12 -3.53
CA ALA A 615 31.54 13.70 -3.81
C ALA A 615 31.23 12.34 -3.18
N ARG A 616 32.17 11.38 -3.27
CA ARG A 616 32.06 10.06 -2.65
C ARG A 616 32.02 10.14 -1.11
N ASN A 617 32.82 11.02 -0.51
CA ASN A 617 32.81 11.25 0.94
C ASN A 617 31.52 11.94 1.40
N ALA A 618 31.06 12.99 0.70
CA ALA A 618 29.79 13.66 1.01
C ALA A 618 28.58 12.71 0.89
N MET A 619 28.64 11.76 -0.05
CA MET A 619 27.65 10.70 -0.18
C MET A 619 27.68 9.72 1.00
N LEU A 620 28.87 9.29 1.43
CA LEU A 620 29.03 8.46 2.64
C LEU A 620 28.57 9.19 3.91
N GLU A 621 28.79 10.50 4.02
CA GLU A 621 28.26 11.33 5.09
C GLU A 621 26.71 11.39 5.06
N SER A 622 26.09 11.58 3.88
CA SER A 622 24.63 11.56 3.72
C SER A 622 24.02 10.21 4.10
N ILE A 623 24.61 9.11 3.62
CA ILE A 623 24.23 7.74 4.01
C ILE A 623 24.39 7.56 5.51
N GLY A 624 25.51 8.00 6.10
CA GLY A 624 25.79 7.91 7.54
C GLY A 624 24.77 8.65 8.41
N LEU A 625 24.26 9.80 7.95
CA LEU A 625 23.19 10.55 8.62
C LEU A 625 21.85 9.81 8.56
N LEU A 626 21.45 9.37 7.37
CA LEU A 626 20.17 8.66 7.15
C LEU A 626 20.13 7.31 7.87
N THR A 627 21.23 6.54 7.79
CA THR A 627 21.37 5.28 8.51
C THR A 627 21.46 5.49 10.02
N SER A 628 22.08 6.56 10.53
CA SER A 628 22.06 6.88 11.97
C SER A 628 20.65 7.10 12.51
N ALA A 629 19.77 7.78 11.76
CA ALA A 629 18.36 7.91 12.11
C ALA A 629 17.62 6.57 12.05
N TRP A 630 17.91 5.75 11.04
CA TRP A 630 17.35 4.40 10.89
C TRP A 630 17.75 3.45 12.04
N ILE A 631 19.01 3.47 12.53
CA ILE A 631 19.45 2.63 13.66
C ILE A 631 18.51 2.82 14.86
N THR A 632 18.14 4.07 15.18
CA THR A 632 17.23 4.37 16.29
C THR A 632 15.85 3.74 16.09
N GLN A 633 15.30 3.75 14.87
CA GLN A 633 14.01 3.14 14.57
C GLN A 633 14.09 1.60 14.57
N ALA A 634 15.13 1.03 13.98
CA ALA A 634 15.37 -0.41 13.95
C ALA A 634 15.48 -1.00 15.36
N VAL A 635 16.27 -0.38 16.24
CA VAL A 635 16.41 -0.80 17.64
C VAL A 635 15.10 -0.63 18.43
N LEU A 636 14.39 0.49 18.24
CA LEU A 636 13.13 0.79 18.94
C LEU A 636 12.00 -0.19 18.57
N GLY A 637 11.88 -0.56 17.29
CA GLY A 637 10.89 -1.52 16.81
C GLY A 637 11.20 -2.96 17.21
N THR A 638 12.49 -3.33 17.26
CA THR A 638 12.91 -4.70 17.59
C THR A 638 12.94 -4.98 19.10
N LYS A 639 13.36 -4.03 19.95
CA LYS A 639 13.76 -4.35 21.34
C LYS A 639 12.68 -5.02 22.19
N GLY A 640 11.45 -4.49 22.23
CA GLY A 640 10.34 -5.11 22.95
C GLY A 640 9.80 -6.33 22.20
N THR A 641 9.58 -6.19 20.89
CA THR A 641 9.00 -7.25 20.05
C THR A 641 9.80 -8.56 20.09
N ILE A 642 11.14 -8.54 20.06
CA ILE A 642 11.94 -9.77 20.16
C ILE A 642 11.88 -10.41 21.55
N VAL A 643 11.71 -9.61 22.60
CA VAL A 643 11.56 -10.08 23.98
C VAL A 643 10.17 -10.67 24.19
N THR A 644 9.08 -10.00 23.81
CA THR A 644 7.73 -10.56 24.02
C THR A 644 7.44 -11.76 23.12
N GLN A 645 7.94 -11.78 21.87
CA GLN A 645 7.78 -12.93 20.97
C GLN A 645 8.42 -14.18 21.59
N GLY A 646 9.74 -14.12 21.86
CA GLY A 646 10.47 -15.24 22.46
C GLY A 646 9.85 -15.68 23.78
N MET A 647 9.46 -14.74 24.65
CA MET A 647 8.78 -15.05 25.90
C MET A 647 7.45 -15.78 25.70
N ASN A 648 6.59 -15.33 24.78
CA ASN A 648 5.30 -15.98 24.52
C ASN A 648 5.49 -17.38 23.89
N ASP A 649 6.44 -17.56 22.98
CA ASP A 649 6.79 -18.88 22.43
C ASP A 649 7.29 -19.84 23.53
N GLY A 650 8.08 -19.33 24.47
CA GLY A 650 8.52 -20.08 25.66
C GLY A 650 7.37 -20.49 26.57
N ARG A 651 6.36 -19.63 26.72
CA ARG A 651 5.12 -19.94 27.45
C ARG A 651 4.26 -20.95 26.69
N ASP A 652 4.12 -20.83 25.37
CA ASP A 652 3.32 -21.72 24.52
C ASP A 652 3.86 -23.16 24.52
N ASP A 653 5.17 -23.36 24.44
CA ASP A 653 5.79 -24.69 24.54
C ASP A 653 5.65 -25.30 25.96
N SER A 654 5.73 -24.50 27.04
CA SER A 654 5.44 -24.95 28.41
C SER A 654 3.98 -25.37 28.57
N PHE A 655 3.04 -24.52 28.13
CA PHE A 655 1.61 -24.77 28.24
C PHE A 655 1.16 -25.96 27.39
N SER A 656 1.68 -26.09 26.16
CA SER A 656 1.39 -27.23 25.29
C SER A 656 1.79 -28.57 25.92
N PHE A 657 2.92 -28.61 26.64
CA PHE A 657 3.40 -29.78 27.37
C PHE A 657 2.54 -30.10 28.61
N PHE A 658 2.11 -29.09 29.38
CA PHE A 658 1.20 -29.32 30.52
C PHE A 658 -0.17 -29.84 30.06
N ASP A 659 -0.62 -29.43 28.87
CA ASP A 659 -1.85 -29.93 28.22
C ASP A 659 -1.65 -31.30 27.51
N GLU A 660 -0.51 -31.97 27.68
CA GLU A 660 -0.34 -33.40 27.37
C GLU A 660 -0.78 -34.27 28.58
N ASP A 661 -0.67 -33.76 29.82
CA ASP A 661 -1.05 -34.43 31.07
C ASP A 661 -2.41 -33.97 31.67
N ASP A 662 -2.88 -32.76 31.34
CA ASP A 662 -4.11 -32.13 31.87
C ASP A 662 -4.86 -31.38 30.75
N ASP A 663 -5.80 -32.07 30.09
CA ASP A 663 -6.64 -31.54 29.01
C ASP A 663 -7.79 -30.65 29.51
N THR A 664 -8.03 -30.61 30.83
CA THR A 664 -9.14 -29.87 31.44
C THR A 664 -8.87 -28.37 31.59
N ALA A 665 -7.63 -27.93 31.35
CA ALA A 665 -7.24 -26.54 31.53
C ALA A 665 -7.90 -25.58 30.52
N VAL A 666 -8.15 -24.36 31.00
CA VAL A 666 -8.66 -23.24 30.20
C VAL A 666 -7.66 -22.08 30.22
N TYR A 667 -7.72 -21.22 29.23
CA TYR A 667 -6.76 -20.14 29.00
C TYR A 667 -7.42 -18.79 29.01
N GLN A 668 -6.95 -17.91 29.90
CA GLN A 668 -7.39 -16.52 29.97
C GLN A 668 -6.39 -15.63 29.21
N TRP A 669 -6.89 -14.77 28.31
CA TRP A 669 -6.06 -13.72 27.71
C TRP A 669 -5.88 -12.60 28.72
N SER A 670 -4.66 -12.10 28.87
CA SER A 670 -4.34 -11.00 29.78
C SER A 670 -3.45 -9.98 29.07
N ALA A 671 -3.93 -8.74 28.99
CA ALA A 671 -3.18 -7.59 28.48
C ALA A 671 -2.73 -6.63 29.60
N ARG A 672 -2.72 -7.12 30.86
CA ARG A 672 -2.52 -6.32 32.08
C ARG A 672 -1.10 -5.76 32.27
N MET A 673 -0.11 -6.16 31.47
CA MET A 673 1.26 -5.62 31.53
C MET A 673 1.42 -4.29 30.78
N GLU A 674 0.41 -3.87 30.02
CA GLU A 674 0.37 -2.58 29.36
C GLU A 674 -0.45 -1.58 30.19
N LYS A 675 0.11 -0.40 30.47
CA LYS A 675 -0.71 0.76 30.93
C LYS A 675 -1.73 1.19 29.87
N ASN A 676 -1.36 0.95 28.61
CA ASN A 676 -1.95 1.45 27.39
C ASN A 676 -2.15 0.23 26.45
N THR A 677 -3.32 -0.37 26.42
CA THR A 677 -3.60 -1.60 25.65
C THR A 677 -4.23 -1.30 24.30
N CYS A 678 -3.84 -1.97 23.21
CA CYS A 678 -4.51 -1.76 21.90
C CYS A 678 -5.96 -2.29 21.90
N PRO A 679 -6.86 -1.81 21.02
CA PRO A 679 -8.27 -2.23 21.00
C PRO A 679 -8.45 -3.76 20.86
N ILE A 680 -7.66 -4.43 20.02
CA ILE A 680 -7.69 -5.90 19.84
C ILE A 680 -7.37 -6.62 21.16
N CYS A 681 -6.34 -6.16 21.89
CA CYS A 681 -5.94 -6.76 23.15
C CYS A 681 -6.89 -6.42 24.30
N ALA A 682 -7.64 -5.31 24.22
CA ALA A 682 -8.66 -4.93 25.19
C ALA A 682 -9.96 -5.74 25.01
N GLU A 683 -10.42 -5.95 23.76
CA GLU A 683 -11.59 -6.81 23.44
C GLU A 683 -11.36 -8.29 23.79
N LEU A 684 -10.10 -8.74 23.74
CA LEU A 684 -9.68 -10.08 24.15
C LEU A 684 -9.44 -10.21 25.67
N ASP A 685 -9.19 -9.12 26.40
CA ASP A 685 -8.78 -9.21 27.81
C ASP A 685 -9.86 -9.84 28.71
N GLY A 686 -9.45 -10.83 29.51
CA GLY A 686 -10.36 -11.58 30.38
C GLY A 686 -11.19 -12.67 29.67
N LYS A 687 -11.16 -12.78 28.34
CA LYS A 687 -11.79 -13.90 27.61
C LYS A 687 -11.12 -15.22 28.00
N VAL A 688 -11.93 -16.26 28.16
CA VAL A 688 -11.50 -17.61 28.57
C VAL A 688 -11.84 -18.62 27.47
N ILE A 689 -10.82 -19.29 26.94
CA ILE A 689 -10.92 -20.31 25.89
C ILE A 689 -10.46 -21.69 26.39
N SER A 690 -10.84 -22.77 25.70
CA SER A 690 -10.35 -24.12 26.04
C SER A 690 -8.90 -24.38 25.57
N ALA A 691 -8.22 -25.40 26.10
CA ALA A 691 -6.90 -25.83 25.62
C ALA A 691 -6.91 -26.22 24.12
N ASN A 692 -7.98 -26.87 23.65
CA ASN A 692 -8.12 -27.23 22.23
C ASN A 692 -8.30 -25.97 21.35
N GLU A 693 -9.15 -25.05 21.76
CA GLU A 693 -9.37 -23.75 21.11
C GLU A 693 -8.06 -22.92 21.09
N ARG A 694 -7.27 -22.91 22.17
CA ARG A 694 -5.95 -22.25 22.21
C ARG A 694 -4.98 -22.82 21.16
N ARG A 695 -5.02 -24.13 20.91
CA ARG A 695 -4.19 -24.80 19.90
C ARG A 695 -4.62 -24.41 18.47
N THR A 696 -5.92 -24.32 18.19
CA THR A 696 -6.48 -24.09 16.84
C THR A 696 -6.73 -22.62 16.47
N THR A 697 -6.79 -21.70 17.44
CA THR A 697 -7.19 -20.30 17.18
C THR A 697 -6.01 -19.42 16.69
N PHE A 698 -6.30 -18.56 15.70
CA PHE A 698 -5.40 -17.53 15.15
C PHE A 698 -4.99 -16.41 16.15
N GLN A 699 -5.62 -16.36 17.32
CA GLN A 699 -5.36 -15.37 18.36
C GLN A 699 -4.24 -15.85 19.30
N ARG A 700 -3.00 -15.61 18.90
CA ARG A 700 -1.78 -15.83 19.70
C ARG A 700 -1.11 -14.49 20.03
N PRO A 701 -0.67 -14.22 21.27
CA PRO A 701 0.18 -13.08 21.60
C PRO A 701 1.64 -13.33 21.16
N PRO A 702 2.43 -12.29 20.81
CA PRO A 702 2.05 -10.88 20.72
C PRO A 702 1.17 -10.56 19.50
N LYS A 703 0.31 -9.54 19.59
CA LYS A 703 -0.60 -9.12 18.50
C LYS A 703 -0.09 -7.96 17.64
N HIS A 704 0.94 -7.25 18.09
CA HIS A 704 1.59 -6.14 17.39
C HIS A 704 3.00 -5.92 17.95
N ILE A 705 3.76 -5.04 17.29
CA ILE A 705 5.05 -4.51 17.75
C ILE A 705 4.93 -4.07 19.22
N ASN A 706 5.90 -4.48 20.03
CA ASN A 706 6.00 -4.20 21.47
C ASN A 706 4.75 -4.56 22.33
N CYS A 707 3.87 -5.48 21.89
CA CYS A 707 2.71 -5.90 22.70
C CYS A 707 3.15 -6.56 24.02
N GLY A 708 2.55 -6.16 25.14
CA GLY A 708 2.66 -6.80 26.46
C GLY A 708 1.61 -7.89 26.72
N CYS A 709 0.85 -8.30 25.71
CA CYS A 709 -0.19 -9.32 25.80
C CYS A 709 0.38 -10.74 26.03
N ILE A 710 -0.27 -11.53 26.90
CA ILE A 710 0.10 -12.92 27.20
C ILE A 710 -1.12 -13.84 27.42
N TRP A 711 -0.91 -15.15 27.26
CA TRP A 711 -1.82 -16.19 27.76
C TRP A 711 -1.51 -16.58 29.22
N VAL A 712 -2.57 -16.85 29.99
CA VAL A 712 -2.52 -17.35 31.38
C VAL A 712 -3.25 -18.70 31.47
N ARG A 713 -2.56 -19.78 31.88
CA ARG A 713 -3.14 -21.13 32.04
C ARG A 713 -3.89 -21.27 33.37
N VAL A 714 -5.11 -21.80 33.30
CA VAL A 714 -6.01 -22.00 34.44
C VAL A 714 -6.37 -23.47 34.56
N SER A 715 -5.79 -24.14 35.55
CA SER A 715 -5.99 -25.56 35.85
C SER A 715 -6.54 -25.79 37.27
N ALA A 716 -7.08 -26.98 37.51
CA ALA A 716 -7.68 -27.37 38.78
C ALA A 716 -6.63 -27.67 39.86
N LEU A 717 -6.32 -26.68 40.70
CA LEU A 717 -5.30 -26.80 41.76
C LEU A 717 -5.65 -27.81 42.86
N ASN A 718 -6.93 -28.16 43.02
CA ASN A 718 -7.44 -29.19 43.92
C ASN A 718 -8.85 -29.62 43.47
N LYS A 719 -9.43 -30.63 44.14
CA LYS A 719 -10.76 -31.18 43.80
C LYS A 719 -11.94 -30.22 43.99
N ASP A 720 -11.74 -29.14 44.75
CA ASP A 720 -12.76 -28.13 45.05
C ASP A 720 -12.63 -26.88 44.16
N TYR A 721 -11.56 -26.78 43.37
CA TYR A 721 -11.27 -25.65 42.50
C TYR A 721 -12.13 -25.67 41.24
N LYS A 722 -13.11 -24.76 41.17
CA LYS A 722 -13.92 -24.55 39.97
C LYS A 722 -13.14 -23.74 38.95
N LEU A 723 -12.96 -24.30 37.76
CA LEU A 723 -12.47 -23.56 36.60
C LEU A 723 -13.45 -22.44 36.22
N PRO A 724 -12.99 -21.29 35.70
CA PRO A 724 -13.87 -20.29 35.10
C PRO A 724 -14.58 -20.88 33.88
N ALA A 725 -15.80 -20.44 33.62
CA ALA A 725 -16.54 -20.86 32.43
C ALA A 725 -15.79 -20.40 31.17
N VAL A 726 -15.71 -21.29 30.16
CA VAL A 726 -15.25 -20.93 28.82
C VAL A 726 -16.22 -19.91 28.24
N THR A 727 -15.73 -18.70 27.97
CA THR A 727 -16.49 -17.65 27.27
C THR A 727 -16.41 -17.84 25.76
N GLY A 728 -15.33 -18.48 25.29
CA GLY A 728 -14.96 -18.58 23.89
C GLY A 728 -14.58 -17.24 23.27
N ILE A 729 -14.30 -17.28 21.97
CA ILE A 729 -14.30 -16.11 21.07
C ILE A 729 -15.43 -16.34 20.05
N ASP A 730 -16.60 -15.74 20.29
CA ASP A 730 -17.78 -15.95 19.45
C ASP A 730 -17.65 -15.27 18.07
N ASN A 731 -18.44 -15.71 17.08
CA ASN A 731 -18.36 -15.21 15.71
C ASN A 731 -18.58 -13.70 15.59
N LYS A 732 -19.34 -13.04 16.47
CA LYS A 732 -19.49 -11.58 16.43
C LYS A 732 -18.24 -10.88 16.94
N LEU A 733 -17.59 -11.44 17.96
CA LEU A 733 -16.28 -10.98 18.39
C LEU A 733 -15.21 -11.22 17.32
N ILE A 734 -15.28 -12.32 16.55
CA ILE A 734 -14.43 -12.55 15.38
C ILE A 734 -14.71 -11.48 14.30
N GLU A 735 -15.96 -11.28 13.91
CA GLU A 735 -16.39 -10.24 12.96
C GLU A 735 -15.96 -8.83 13.42
N GLN A 736 -16.04 -8.52 14.71
CA GLN A 736 -15.62 -7.25 15.30
C GLN A 736 -14.09 -7.09 15.34
N LEU A 737 -13.34 -8.15 15.66
CA LEU A 737 -11.87 -8.15 15.61
C LEU A 737 -11.36 -8.06 14.17
N GLU A 738 -12.00 -8.76 13.23
CA GLU A 738 -11.73 -8.63 11.81
C GLU A 738 -12.11 -7.24 11.28
N TYR A 739 -13.24 -6.66 11.71
CA TYR A 739 -13.57 -5.27 11.41
C TYR A 739 -12.50 -4.31 11.92
N ILE A 740 -11.99 -4.49 13.15
CA ILE A 740 -10.88 -3.69 13.70
C ILE A 740 -9.55 -3.93 12.94
N GLN A 741 -9.36 -5.08 12.32
CA GLN A 741 -8.16 -5.37 11.49
C GLN A 741 -8.29 -4.90 10.04
N ARG A 742 -9.51 -4.86 9.48
CA ARG A 742 -9.83 -4.45 8.10
C ARG A 742 -10.08 -2.95 7.96
N THR A 743 -10.59 -2.29 9.01
CA THR A 743 -10.90 -0.85 9.04
C THR A 743 -9.64 -0.02 9.26
N THR A 744 -9.47 1.10 8.56
CA THR A 744 -8.24 1.90 8.72
C THR A 744 -8.17 2.59 10.08
N LYS A 745 -6.95 2.90 10.55
CA LYS A 745 -6.73 3.69 11.79
C LYS A 745 -7.48 5.03 11.80
N ALA A 746 -7.76 5.61 10.63
CA ALA A 746 -8.52 6.84 10.50
C ALA A 746 -10.04 6.62 10.65
N GLU A 747 -10.58 5.52 10.14
CA GLU A 747 -12.01 5.19 10.24
C GLU A 747 -12.37 4.68 11.65
N LEU A 748 -11.51 3.86 12.27
CA LEU A 748 -11.64 3.47 13.69
C LEU A 748 -11.71 4.71 14.60
N ALA A 749 -10.85 5.69 14.35
CA ALA A 749 -10.83 6.97 15.06
C ALA A 749 -12.06 7.88 14.82
N ASN A 750 -13.00 7.49 13.94
CA ASN A 750 -14.32 8.13 13.83
C ASN A 750 -15.44 7.32 14.52
N THR A 751 -15.18 6.08 14.96
CA THR A 751 -16.17 5.20 15.60
C THR A 751 -16.06 5.12 17.13
N ILE A 752 -14.93 5.55 17.71
CA ILE A 752 -14.72 5.57 19.16
C ILE A 752 -15.10 6.95 19.73
N PRO A 753 -15.98 7.06 20.75
CA PRO A 753 -16.31 8.33 21.38
C PRO A 753 -15.11 9.02 22.03
N GLY A 754 -14.56 10.04 21.36
CA GLY A 754 -13.43 10.85 21.83
C GLY A 754 -12.20 10.82 20.93
N ALA A 755 -12.12 9.90 19.96
CA ALA A 755 -10.95 9.73 19.11
C ALA A 755 -10.71 10.91 18.14
N LEU A 756 -9.48 10.99 17.61
CA LEU A 756 -8.84 12.24 17.18
C LEU A 756 -9.67 13.14 16.26
N LYS A 757 -10.04 14.31 16.79
CA LYS A 757 -10.74 15.38 16.06
C LYS A 757 -9.89 16.05 14.97
N TYR A 758 -8.56 15.83 14.97
CA TYR A 758 -7.58 16.49 14.09
C TYR A 758 -6.67 15.48 13.40
N THR A 759 -6.24 15.81 12.17
CA THR A 759 -5.24 15.02 11.43
C THR A 759 -3.83 15.27 11.96
N LYS A 760 -2.89 14.35 11.68
CA LYS A 760 -1.47 14.54 12.03
C LYS A 760 -0.89 15.86 11.49
N ALA A 761 -1.22 16.24 10.26
CA ALA A 761 -0.75 17.50 9.67
C ALA A 761 -1.30 18.74 10.40
N GLU A 762 -2.56 18.71 10.85
CA GLU A 762 -3.12 19.77 11.69
C GLU A 762 -2.43 19.81 13.06
N LEU A 763 -2.23 18.67 13.72
CA LEU A 763 -1.54 18.62 15.02
C LEU A 763 -0.08 19.09 14.94
N SER A 764 0.69 18.68 13.92
CA SER A 764 2.07 19.14 13.73
C SER A 764 2.17 20.64 13.49
N SER A 765 1.24 21.25 12.73
CA SER A 765 1.22 22.71 12.56
C SER A 765 0.78 23.46 13.83
N ILE A 766 -0.08 22.86 14.66
CA ILE A 766 -0.45 23.41 15.98
C ILE A 766 0.75 23.36 16.94
N GLU A 767 1.47 22.24 16.97
CA GLU A 767 2.69 22.06 17.76
C GLU A 767 3.81 22.99 17.27
N ALA A 768 4.01 23.13 15.96
CA ALA A 768 4.96 24.08 15.38
C ALA A 768 4.64 25.53 15.76
N TYR A 769 3.36 25.93 15.72
CA TYR A 769 2.92 27.27 16.14
C TYR A 769 3.12 27.50 17.65
N LYS A 770 2.92 26.47 18.49
CA LYS A 770 3.25 26.51 19.93
C LYS A 770 4.77 26.56 20.19
N GLY A 771 5.57 25.95 19.32
CA GLY A 771 7.03 26.02 19.30
C GLY A 771 7.55 27.37 18.82
N ASN A 772 8.46 27.36 17.84
CA ASN A 772 9.04 28.58 17.24
C ASN A 772 8.33 29.02 15.95
N GLY A 773 7.43 28.21 15.39
CA GLY A 773 6.81 28.42 14.07
C GLY A 773 5.94 29.68 13.99
N TYR A 774 5.37 30.14 15.12
CA TYR A 774 4.61 31.40 15.17
C TYR A 774 5.44 32.61 14.69
N ILE A 775 6.77 32.58 14.83
CA ILE A 775 7.65 33.67 14.39
C ILE A 775 7.55 33.78 12.86
N ASN A 776 7.86 32.70 12.15
CA ASN A 776 7.79 32.63 10.68
C ASN A 776 6.37 32.91 10.17
N ILE A 777 5.36 32.29 10.78
CA ILE A 777 3.94 32.39 10.38
C ILE A 777 3.43 33.83 10.54
N ASN A 778 3.64 34.44 11.71
CA ASN A 778 3.13 35.79 11.96
C ASN A 778 4.00 36.87 11.30
N GLN A 779 5.32 36.70 11.13
CA GLN A 779 6.13 37.65 10.34
C GLN A 779 5.75 37.63 8.85
N ALA A 780 5.38 36.47 8.29
CA ALA A 780 4.84 36.39 6.94
C ALA A 780 3.43 37.00 6.82
N LEU A 781 2.54 36.74 7.78
CA LEU A 781 1.19 37.33 7.81
C LEU A 781 1.18 38.85 8.07
N LEU A 782 2.17 39.37 8.78
CA LEU A 782 2.40 40.81 9.00
C LEU A 782 3.24 41.47 7.88
N GLY A 783 3.55 40.73 6.80
CA GLY A 783 4.29 41.25 5.63
C GLY A 783 5.77 41.57 5.87
N LYS A 784 6.32 41.29 7.06
CA LYS A 784 7.74 41.56 7.38
C LYS A 784 8.70 40.58 6.70
N HIS A 785 8.23 39.39 6.33
CA HIS A 785 8.98 38.37 5.59
C HIS A 785 8.18 37.83 4.39
N PRO A 786 8.83 37.38 3.31
CA PRO A 786 8.15 36.73 2.20
C PRO A 786 7.50 35.41 2.65
N MET A 787 6.33 35.09 2.09
CA MET A 787 5.66 33.83 2.36
C MET A 787 6.52 32.67 1.84
N ASN A 788 6.82 31.69 2.70
CA ASN A 788 7.56 30.48 2.34
C ASN A 788 6.64 29.23 2.39
N PRO A 789 6.97 28.12 1.70
CA PRO A 789 6.07 26.96 1.59
C PRO A 789 5.69 26.32 2.93
N TYR A 790 6.59 26.33 3.91
CA TYR A 790 6.33 25.79 5.25
C TYR A 790 5.28 26.62 5.99
N ALA A 791 5.47 27.95 6.06
CA ALA A 791 4.50 28.86 6.65
C ALA A 791 3.16 28.85 5.90
N GLU A 792 3.17 28.76 4.57
CA GLU A 792 1.95 28.67 3.77
C GLU A 792 1.18 27.36 4.04
N ASN A 793 1.88 26.24 4.22
CA ASN A 793 1.29 24.97 4.66
C ASN A 793 0.73 25.09 6.09
N ASP A 794 1.51 25.59 7.05
CA ASP A 794 1.06 25.70 8.44
C ASP A 794 -0.16 26.62 8.58
N ILE A 795 -0.20 27.75 7.86
CA ILE A 795 -1.37 28.62 7.76
C ILE A 795 -2.58 27.83 7.22
N LYS A 796 -2.40 27.02 6.16
CA LYS A 796 -3.46 26.18 5.59
C LYS A 796 -3.96 25.10 6.56
N GLN A 797 -3.13 24.54 7.44
CA GLN A 797 -3.58 23.56 8.43
C GLN A 797 -4.20 24.23 9.67
N LEU A 798 -3.62 25.33 10.17
CA LEU A 798 -4.19 26.12 11.27
C LEU A 798 -5.57 26.69 10.91
N ASP A 799 -5.75 27.20 9.69
CA ASP A 799 -7.05 27.65 9.16
C ASP A 799 -8.09 26.52 9.03
N LYS A 800 -7.68 25.24 9.01
CA LYS A 800 -8.61 24.10 9.10
C LYS A 800 -8.89 23.76 10.56
N ALA A 801 -7.83 23.66 11.38
CA ALA A 801 -7.93 23.32 12.79
C ALA A 801 -8.87 24.25 13.56
N ILE A 802 -8.69 25.57 13.43
CA ILE A 802 -9.52 26.60 14.08
C ILE A 802 -11.00 26.49 13.66
N LYS A 803 -11.32 25.90 12.50
CA LYS A 803 -12.70 25.68 12.04
C LYS A 803 -13.35 24.40 12.60
N ARG A 804 -12.59 23.50 13.23
CA ARG A 804 -13.13 22.27 13.84
C ARG A 804 -13.75 22.52 15.22
N THR A 805 -13.27 23.51 15.96
CA THR A 805 -13.78 23.89 17.29
C THR A 805 -14.43 25.26 17.30
N THR A 806 -15.54 25.38 18.03
CA THR A 806 -16.33 26.60 18.17
C THR A 806 -16.65 26.81 19.64
N LEU A 807 -16.59 28.05 20.13
CA LEU A 807 -16.77 28.35 21.56
C LEU A 807 -18.13 27.84 22.09
N GLU A 808 -18.10 27.05 23.16
CA GLU A 808 -19.30 26.47 23.78
C GLU A 808 -20.18 27.51 24.47
N ASN A 809 -19.60 28.61 24.94
CA ASN A 809 -20.24 29.74 25.62
C ASN A 809 -19.51 31.03 25.25
N ASP A 810 -20.07 32.19 25.58
CA ASP A 810 -19.36 33.46 25.46
C ASP A 810 -18.15 33.50 26.41
N VAL A 811 -17.01 34.01 25.93
CA VAL A 811 -15.76 34.11 26.70
C VAL A 811 -15.21 35.53 26.65
N LEU A 812 -14.87 36.11 27.80
CA LEU A 812 -14.09 37.35 27.87
C LEU A 812 -12.60 37.03 27.66
N LEU A 813 -12.01 37.66 26.65
CA LEU A 813 -10.61 37.49 26.27
C LEU A 813 -9.84 38.79 26.50
N TYR A 814 -8.59 38.65 26.90
CA TYR A 814 -7.69 39.73 27.27
C TYR A 814 -6.42 39.66 26.43
N ARG A 815 -5.93 40.81 25.98
CA ARG A 815 -4.64 40.93 25.30
C ARG A 815 -3.94 42.24 25.66
N GLY A 816 -2.71 42.15 26.15
CA GLY A 816 -1.86 43.33 26.31
C GLY A 816 -1.30 43.77 24.95
N VAL A 817 -1.24 45.08 24.70
CA VAL A 817 -0.59 45.70 23.52
C VAL A 817 0.07 47.04 23.90
N GLY A 818 1.09 47.45 23.14
CA GLY A 818 1.83 48.70 23.38
C GLY A 818 1.86 49.61 22.16
N PHE A 819 1.19 50.77 22.21
CA PHE A 819 1.06 51.65 21.04
C PHE A 819 1.72 53.02 21.22
N LYS A 820 2.47 53.47 20.20
CA LYS A 820 3.03 54.83 20.06
C LYS A 820 1.91 55.86 19.90
N LYS A 821 0.92 55.53 19.07
CA LYS A 821 -0.28 56.33 18.81
C LYS A 821 -1.30 56.09 19.94
N PRO A 822 -1.86 57.14 20.57
CA PRO A 822 -3.00 56.97 21.47
C PRO A 822 -4.23 56.50 20.69
N LEU A 823 -4.85 55.39 21.13
CA LEU A 823 -6.16 54.95 20.66
C LEU A 823 -7.24 55.98 21.00
N LYS A 824 -8.26 56.07 20.15
CA LYS A 824 -9.50 56.81 20.41
C LYS A 824 -10.71 55.89 20.27
N VAL A 825 -11.79 56.21 20.98
CA VAL A 825 -13.11 55.60 20.75
C VAL A 825 -13.54 55.87 19.31
N GLY A 826 -14.05 54.85 18.61
CA GLY A 826 -14.41 54.89 17.19
C GLY A 826 -13.30 54.51 16.22
N GLU A 827 -12.06 54.26 16.68
CA GLU A 827 -10.99 53.75 15.80
C GLU A 827 -11.10 52.23 15.60
N GLU A 828 -10.90 51.77 14.36
CA GLU A 828 -10.77 50.37 13.96
C GLU A 828 -9.30 49.95 13.95
N ILE A 829 -8.98 48.90 14.69
CA ILE A 829 -7.70 48.19 14.75
C ILE A 829 -7.82 46.94 13.86
N ASN A 830 -7.08 46.88 12.76
CA ASN A 830 -7.12 45.77 11.80
C ASN A 830 -5.91 44.83 11.98
N ASN A 831 -6.10 43.64 12.55
CA ASN A 831 -5.05 42.63 12.68
C ASN A 831 -5.12 41.56 11.56
N PRO A 832 -4.14 41.49 10.63
CA PRO A 832 -4.14 40.51 9.55
C PRO A 832 -3.70 39.09 9.98
N ASN A 833 -3.05 38.92 11.14
CA ASN A 833 -2.51 37.62 11.59
C ASN A 833 -3.47 36.84 12.51
N PHE A 834 -3.03 35.67 13.01
CA PHE A 834 -3.80 34.87 13.97
C PHE A 834 -3.84 35.52 15.35
N LEU A 835 -5.03 35.83 15.84
CA LEU A 835 -5.18 36.55 17.10
C LEU A 835 -4.98 35.60 18.31
N SER A 836 -3.74 35.49 18.74
CA SER A 836 -3.33 35.00 20.06
C SER A 836 -4.04 35.77 21.18
N THR A 837 -4.66 35.10 22.14
CA THR A 837 -5.32 35.74 23.29
C THR A 837 -5.20 34.89 24.57
N SER A 838 -5.41 35.52 25.73
CA SER A 838 -5.45 34.82 27.01
C SER A 838 -6.77 35.07 27.75
N THR A 839 -7.22 34.05 28.49
CA THR A 839 -8.26 34.19 29.53
C THR A 839 -7.71 34.81 30.82
N SER A 840 -6.38 35.01 30.93
CA SER A 840 -5.71 35.53 32.12
C SER A 840 -5.37 37.03 32.03
N ARG A 841 -6.03 37.81 32.89
CA ARG A 841 -5.74 39.25 33.07
C ARG A 841 -4.31 39.49 33.54
N ASP A 842 -3.80 38.65 34.43
CA ASP A 842 -2.44 38.74 34.97
C ASP A 842 -1.37 38.61 33.87
N ILE A 843 -1.58 37.79 32.83
CA ILE A 843 -0.62 37.64 31.72
C ILE A 843 -0.67 38.87 30.79
N SER A 844 -1.88 39.38 30.52
CA SER A 844 -2.13 40.58 29.72
C SER A 844 -1.53 41.84 30.38
N MET A 845 -1.71 41.96 31.69
CA MET A 845 -1.15 43.03 32.51
C MET A 845 0.37 42.94 32.61
N GLU A 846 0.95 41.74 32.74
CA GLU A 846 2.40 41.56 32.75
C GLU A 846 3.06 41.89 31.39
N PHE A 847 2.32 41.82 30.27
CA PHE A 847 2.82 42.33 29.00
C PHE A 847 2.69 43.85 28.91
N ALA A 848 1.48 44.37 29.17
CA ALA A 848 1.21 45.81 29.10
C ALA A 848 2.18 46.60 29.98
N GLU A 849 2.59 46.06 31.14
CA GLU A 849 3.58 46.70 32.00
C GLU A 849 5.02 46.76 31.44
N LYS A 850 5.38 45.87 30.51
CA LYS A 850 6.69 45.81 29.85
C LYS A 850 6.73 46.57 28.52
N ALA A 851 5.59 47.00 27.99
CA ALA A 851 5.53 47.71 26.71
C ALA A 851 6.23 49.08 26.78
N ASP A 852 7.06 49.38 25.79
CA ASP A 852 7.85 50.63 25.71
C ASP A 852 7.00 51.91 25.49
N TRP A 853 5.73 51.75 25.11
CA TRP A 853 4.85 52.83 24.65
C TRP A 853 3.57 52.93 25.50
N GLN A 854 2.47 53.47 24.98
CA GLN A 854 1.24 53.58 25.74
C GLN A 854 0.67 52.17 25.99
N LYS A 855 0.45 51.87 27.27
CA LYS A 855 0.14 50.54 27.79
C LYS A 855 -1.36 50.27 27.70
N TYR A 856 -1.76 49.30 26.88
CA TYR A 856 -3.17 48.93 26.71
C TYR A 856 -3.41 47.47 27.11
N ILE A 857 -4.58 47.22 27.69
CA ILE A 857 -5.20 45.89 27.70
C ILE A 857 -6.48 45.97 26.88
N LEU A 858 -6.49 45.29 25.74
CA LEU A 858 -7.70 45.08 24.95
C LEU A 858 -8.56 44.03 25.67
N VAL A 859 -9.84 44.33 25.85
CA VAL A 859 -10.84 43.44 26.45
C VAL A 859 -12.01 43.33 25.49
N PHE A 860 -12.42 42.11 25.17
CA PHE A 860 -13.56 41.85 24.30
C PHE A 860 -14.26 40.53 24.64
N ARG A 861 -15.53 40.41 24.23
CA ARG A 861 -16.28 39.15 24.25
C ARG A 861 -16.07 38.40 22.93
N ALA A 862 -15.63 37.15 23.00
CA ALA A 862 -15.74 36.23 21.88
C ALA A 862 -17.07 35.45 22.05
N PRO A 863 -18.01 35.55 21.10
CA PRO A 863 -19.34 34.98 21.27
C PRO A 863 -19.35 33.45 21.08
N LYS A 864 -20.37 32.81 21.68
CA LYS A 864 -20.69 31.40 21.45
C LYS A 864 -20.76 31.06 19.95
N ASN A 865 -20.31 29.87 19.60
CA ASN A 865 -20.15 29.34 18.24
C ASN A 865 -19.01 29.98 17.41
N MET A 866 -18.25 30.94 17.93
CA MET A 866 -17.08 31.48 17.21
C MET A 866 -15.98 30.42 17.01
N PRO A 867 -15.43 30.25 15.79
CA PRO A 867 -14.29 29.37 15.53
C PRO A 867 -13.03 29.79 16.29
N TYR A 868 -12.51 28.88 17.10
CA TYR A 868 -11.37 29.08 18.00
C TYR A 868 -10.54 27.80 18.11
N LEU A 869 -9.31 27.92 18.58
CA LEU A 869 -8.47 26.78 18.96
C LEU A 869 -7.91 27.01 20.38
N ASP A 870 -8.32 26.18 21.32
CA ASP A 870 -7.58 25.95 22.57
C ASP A 870 -6.42 25.01 22.23
N ILE A 871 -5.23 25.58 22.07
CA ILE A 871 -4.03 24.83 21.63
C ILE A 871 -3.69 23.74 22.64
N GLU A 872 -3.86 24.02 23.93
CA GLU A 872 -3.47 23.14 25.03
C GLU A 872 -4.41 21.96 25.14
N LYS A 873 -5.72 22.24 25.20
CA LYS A 873 -6.75 21.20 25.20
C LYS A 873 -6.66 20.37 23.93
N THR A 874 -6.41 20.99 22.76
CA THR A 874 -6.29 20.25 21.50
C THR A 874 -5.11 19.28 21.51
N LEU A 875 -3.90 19.72 21.91
CA LEU A 875 -2.74 18.83 21.94
C LEU A 875 -2.90 17.74 23.01
N ALA A 876 -3.42 18.07 24.19
CA ALA A 876 -3.64 17.12 25.28
C ALA A 876 -4.75 16.09 24.99
N ASP A 877 -5.91 16.53 24.47
CA ASP A 877 -7.03 15.65 24.09
C ASP A 877 -6.65 14.70 22.93
N ASN A 878 -5.53 14.96 22.22
CA ASN A 878 -5.02 14.12 21.13
C ASN A 878 -3.67 13.45 21.50
N ASN A 879 -3.38 13.31 22.81
CA ASN A 879 -2.20 12.65 23.40
C ASN A 879 -0.81 13.23 23.05
N VAL A 880 -0.72 14.37 22.37
CA VAL A 880 0.57 15.02 22.06
C VAL A 880 1.17 15.58 23.35
N ASN A 881 2.36 15.10 23.72
CA ASN A 881 3.04 15.37 25.00
C ASN A 881 3.54 16.82 25.13
N SER A 882 2.62 17.77 25.27
CA SER A 882 2.90 19.19 25.43
C SER A 882 3.66 19.50 26.73
N THR A 883 4.90 19.95 26.58
CA THR A 883 5.85 20.21 27.69
C THR A 883 5.52 21.43 28.55
N ILE A 884 4.48 22.20 28.20
CA ILE A 884 4.07 23.45 28.85
C ILE A 884 2.54 23.54 28.78
N ASN A 885 1.86 24.03 29.82
CA ASN A 885 0.41 24.25 29.86
C ASN A 885 0.08 25.75 29.85
N GLU A 886 -0.50 26.24 28.76
CA GLU A 886 -0.41 27.67 28.38
C GLU A 886 -1.72 28.47 28.43
N ARG A 887 -2.89 27.80 28.34
CA ARG A 887 -4.25 28.38 28.23
C ARG A 887 -4.38 29.50 27.17
N GLU A 888 -3.68 29.38 26.04
CA GLU A 888 -3.84 30.27 24.88
C GLU A 888 -5.12 29.92 24.10
N TYR A 889 -5.93 30.94 23.80
CA TYR A 889 -7.04 30.84 22.85
C TYR A 889 -6.60 31.52 21.55
N LEU A 890 -6.39 30.74 20.50
CA LEU A 890 -6.02 31.23 19.18
C LEU A 890 -7.26 31.41 18.32
N LEU A 891 -7.52 32.64 17.87
CA LEU A 891 -8.64 32.94 16.97
C LEU A 891 -8.17 33.01 15.50
N SER A 892 -9.10 32.70 14.60
CA SER A 892 -8.87 32.77 13.15
C SER A 892 -8.36 34.15 12.70
N ARG A 893 -7.43 34.17 11.75
CA ARG A 893 -6.76 35.40 11.28
C ARG A 893 -7.68 36.44 10.64
N GLY A 894 -7.20 37.67 10.50
CA GLY A 894 -7.96 38.78 9.90
C GLY A 894 -9.06 39.31 10.82
N LYS A 895 -8.71 39.73 12.04
CA LYS A 895 -9.66 40.28 13.02
C LYS A 895 -9.55 41.80 13.11
N LYS A 896 -10.66 42.46 12.80
CA LYS A 896 -10.89 43.89 12.93
C LYS A 896 -11.66 44.17 14.21
N PHE A 897 -11.24 45.18 14.96
CA PHE A 897 -11.83 45.58 16.24
C PHE A 897 -12.08 47.08 16.29
N VAL A 898 -13.27 47.53 16.68
CA VAL A 898 -13.55 48.95 16.97
C VAL A 898 -13.44 49.22 18.46
N VAL A 899 -12.71 50.26 18.84
CA VAL A 899 -12.61 50.74 20.23
C VAL A 899 -13.94 51.36 20.64
N LYS A 900 -14.64 50.75 21.62
CA LYS A 900 -15.92 51.24 22.17
C LYS A 900 -15.74 52.10 23.42
N ASN A 901 -14.77 51.78 24.28
CA ASN A 901 -14.57 52.48 25.56
C ASN A 901 -13.08 52.47 25.98
N LEU A 902 -12.65 53.46 26.75
CA LEU A 902 -11.26 53.63 27.20
C LEU A 902 -11.22 54.06 28.68
N SER A 903 -10.99 53.10 29.58
CA SER A 903 -10.81 53.36 31.02
C SER A 903 -9.32 53.49 31.35
N LYS A 904 -8.82 54.72 31.49
CA LYS A 904 -7.47 54.97 32.01
C LYS A 904 -7.44 54.74 33.53
N ARG A 905 -6.49 53.93 33.99
CA ARG A 905 -6.28 53.63 35.43
C ARG A 905 -5.13 54.47 36.00
N ASP A 906 -5.11 54.63 37.32
CA ASP A 906 -4.09 55.42 38.03
C ASP A 906 -2.67 54.86 37.89
N ASN A 907 -2.55 53.57 37.57
CA ASN A 907 -1.29 52.89 37.28
C ASN A 907 -0.67 53.26 35.92
N GLY A 908 -1.39 53.98 35.04
CA GLY A 908 -0.95 54.38 33.71
C GLY A 908 -1.35 53.42 32.57
N VAL A 909 -1.89 52.24 32.88
CA VAL A 909 -2.49 51.33 31.90
C VAL A 909 -3.88 51.82 31.50
N ILE A 910 -4.23 51.66 30.23
CA ILE A 910 -5.55 51.96 29.69
C ILE A 910 -6.24 50.65 29.35
N VAL A 911 -7.38 50.38 29.99
CA VAL A 911 -8.25 49.26 29.64
C VAL A 911 -9.11 49.72 28.46
N ALA A 912 -8.92 49.09 27.31
CA ALA A 912 -9.65 49.38 26.09
C ALA A 912 -10.69 48.30 25.84
N GLU A 913 -11.96 48.69 25.88
CA GLU A 913 -13.06 47.85 25.43
C GLU A 913 -13.10 47.90 23.91
N VAL A 914 -13.02 46.73 23.28
CA VAL A 914 -13.03 46.60 21.83
C VAL A 914 -14.05 45.57 21.39
N GLU A 915 -14.65 45.78 20.22
CA GLU A 915 -15.71 44.93 19.68
C GLU A 915 -15.35 44.49 18.26
N MET A 916 -15.60 43.23 17.91
CA MET A 916 -15.33 42.73 16.57
C MET A 916 -16.28 43.34 15.54
N THR A 917 -15.79 43.71 14.35
CA THR A 917 -16.63 44.35 13.33
C THR A 917 -17.51 43.37 12.55
N ASP A 918 -18.54 43.90 11.89
CA ASP A 918 -19.44 43.21 10.96
C ASP A 918 -18.70 42.29 9.96
N ASP A 919 -17.58 42.78 9.39
CA ASP A 919 -16.70 42.05 8.45
C ASP A 919 -16.23 40.70 9.02
N THR A 920 -15.97 40.64 10.33
CA THR A 920 -15.47 39.43 11.00
C THR A 920 -16.57 38.39 11.24
N LYS A 921 -17.85 38.80 11.14
CA LYS A 921 -19.07 38.00 11.34
C LYS A 921 -19.36 37.54 12.79
N TYR A 922 -18.66 38.08 13.79
CA TYR A 922 -18.83 37.71 15.21
C TYR A 922 -19.02 38.93 16.12
N LEU A 923 -19.94 39.83 15.74
CA LEU A 923 -20.40 40.96 16.56
C LEU A 923 -20.93 40.48 17.92
N ASP A 924 -20.64 41.27 18.97
CA ASP A 924 -21.38 41.19 20.24
C ASP A 924 -22.63 42.07 20.12
N ASN A 925 -23.82 41.51 20.35
CA ASN A 925 -25.08 42.26 20.34
C ASN A 925 -25.40 42.89 21.70
N SER A 926 -24.50 42.77 22.69
CA SER A 926 -24.59 43.41 23.99
C SER A 926 -24.29 44.91 23.91
N ASN A 927 -25.30 45.76 24.14
CA ASN A 927 -25.08 47.19 24.41
C ASN A 927 -24.54 47.46 25.82
N ASP A 928 -24.48 46.45 26.70
CA ASP A 928 -23.94 46.58 28.05
C ASP A 928 -22.40 46.55 28.03
N SER A 929 -21.78 47.62 28.53
CA SER A 929 -20.33 47.79 28.61
C SER A 929 -19.68 46.72 29.50
N ILE A 930 -18.70 46.01 28.94
CA ILE A 930 -17.86 44.99 29.59
C ILE A 930 -17.09 45.59 30.77
N LEU A 931 -16.74 46.89 30.73
CA LEU A 931 -15.95 47.58 31.76
C LEU A 931 -16.75 47.93 33.04
N THR A 932 -17.23 46.90 33.74
CA THR A 932 -17.87 47.06 35.06
C THR A 932 -16.85 47.48 36.13
N GLU A 933 -17.32 48.13 37.21
CA GLU A 933 -16.44 48.54 38.33
C GLU A 933 -15.73 47.35 38.98
N ASP A 934 -16.39 46.18 39.08
CA ASP A 934 -15.79 44.95 39.58
C ASP A 934 -14.66 44.45 38.65
N LEU A 935 -14.87 44.42 37.33
CA LEU A 935 -13.82 44.03 36.37
C LEU A 935 -12.63 44.99 36.43
N LEU A 936 -12.91 46.30 36.51
CA LEU A 936 -11.88 47.33 36.60
C LEU A 936 -11.10 47.27 37.94
N ARG A 937 -11.74 46.84 39.04
CA ARG A 937 -11.05 46.53 40.30
C ARG A 937 -10.17 45.28 40.19
N GLU A 938 -10.67 44.19 39.60
CA GLU A 938 -9.90 42.96 39.38
C GLU A 938 -8.65 43.19 38.50
N ILE A 939 -8.72 44.15 37.57
CA ILE A 939 -7.58 44.58 36.74
C ILE A 939 -6.57 45.40 37.55
N ASP A 940 -6.98 46.29 38.44
CA ASP A 940 -6.03 47.02 39.30
C ASP A 940 -5.34 46.10 40.33
N GLU A 941 -6.06 45.12 40.87
CA GLU A 941 -5.44 44.06 41.69
C GLU A 941 -4.45 43.22 40.86
N SER A 942 -4.75 42.98 39.58
CA SER A 942 -3.86 42.30 38.64
C SER A 942 -2.58 43.10 38.39
N TYR A 943 -2.68 44.42 38.24
CA TYR A 943 -1.52 45.32 38.19
C TYR A 943 -0.66 45.21 39.46
N GLU A 944 -1.27 45.29 40.64
CA GLU A 944 -0.53 45.21 41.91
C GLU A 944 0.06 43.81 42.21
N ARG A 945 -0.49 42.74 41.64
CA ARG A 945 0.14 41.40 41.60
C ARG A 945 1.32 41.36 40.62
N SER A 946 1.11 41.86 39.40
CA SER A 946 2.11 41.86 38.31
C SER A 946 3.34 42.69 38.69
N LYS A 947 3.15 43.91 39.18
CA LYS A 947 4.20 44.83 39.63
C LYS A 947 5.08 44.24 40.74
N LYS A 948 4.47 43.58 41.74
CA LYS A 948 5.21 42.90 42.82
C LYS A 948 6.01 41.71 42.30
N ARG A 949 5.46 40.98 41.31
CA ARG A 949 6.12 39.85 40.63
C ARG A 949 7.30 40.31 39.76
N LEU A 950 7.15 41.42 39.02
CA LEU A 950 8.20 42.00 38.17
C LEU A 950 9.31 42.73 38.96
N ALA A 951 9.04 43.14 40.20
CA ALA A 951 10.02 43.75 41.09
C ALA A 951 10.92 42.74 41.84
N ASP A 952 10.63 41.43 41.78
CA ASP A 952 11.45 40.38 42.38
C ASP A 952 12.63 40.02 41.45
N PRO A 953 13.90 40.22 41.86
CA PRO A 953 15.07 39.85 41.05
C PRO A 953 15.21 38.34 40.79
N GLY A 954 14.54 37.50 41.58
CA GLY A 954 14.46 36.06 41.36
C GLY A 954 13.40 35.65 40.32
N TYR A 955 12.47 36.54 39.98
CA TYR A 955 11.36 36.21 39.11
C TYR A 955 11.79 35.95 37.66
N LYS A 956 11.30 34.83 37.13
CA LYS A 956 11.47 34.44 35.74
C LYS A 956 10.09 34.11 35.17
N PRO A 957 9.56 34.87 34.20
CA PRO A 957 8.32 34.52 33.52
C PRO A 957 8.40 33.12 32.93
N SER A 958 7.28 32.39 32.90
CA SER A 958 7.21 31.08 32.24
C SER A 958 7.52 31.21 30.75
N GLN A 959 7.90 30.09 30.12
CA GLN A 959 8.15 30.04 28.68
C GLN A 959 6.90 30.49 27.89
N THR A 960 5.71 30.09 28.35
CA THR A 960 4.40 30.60 27.93
C THR A 960 4.32 32.11 27.92
N THR A 961 4.55 32.75 29.07
CA THR A 961 4.42 34.19 29.22
C THR A 961 5.38 34.90 28.27
N ARG A 962 6.61 34.40 28.11
CA ARG A 962 7.57 34.95 27.13
C ARG A 962 7.12 34.77 25.68
N ARG A 963 6.56 33.62 25.31
CA ARG A 963 6.06 33.35 23.95
C ARG A 963 4.89 34.27 23.59
N LEU A 964 3.88 34.36 24.47
CA LEU A 964 2.76 35.28 24.32
C LEU A 964 3.24 36.73 24.28
N HIS A 965 4.16 37.13 25.17
CA HIS A 965 4.76 38.48 25.17
C HIS A 965 5.49 38.76 23.85
N HIS A 966 6.19 37.79 23.25
CA HIS A 966 6.84 37.97 21.96
C HIS A 966 5.84 38.09 20.79
N ILE A 967 4.78 37.27 20.75
CA ILE A 967 3.70 37.41 19.75
C ILE A 967 3.02 38.78 19.88
N TRP A 968 2.74 39.22 21.11
CA TRP A 968 2.08 40.49 21.35
C TRP A 968 2.99 41.70 21.11
N GLN A 969 4.31 41.54 21.25
CA GLN A 969 5.30 42.52 20.81
C GLN A 969 5.35 42.62 19.29
N MET A 970 5.39 41.50 18.55
CA MET A 970 5.40 41.50 17.08
C MET A 970 4.22 42.27 16.47
N ASP A 971 3.01 42.07 17.03
CA ASP A 971 1.81 42.82 16.63
C ASP A 971 1.91 44.30 17.05
N SER A 972 2.35 44.58 18.28
CA SER A 972 2.54 45.95 18.77
C SER A 972 3.52 46.71 17.86
N ASP A 973 4.63 46.10 17.48
CA ASP A 973 5.63 46.66 16.55
C ASP A 973 5.03 46.89 15.16
N TYR A 974 4.26 45.93 14.63
CA TYR A 974 3.54 46.12 13.36
C TYR A 974 2.61 47.34 13.40
N PHE A 975 1.74 47.46 14.41
CA PHE A 975 0.86 48.64 14.58
C PHE A 975 1.63 49.95 14.84
N ASN A 976 2.86 49.84 15.34
CA ASN A 976 3.78 50.96 15.60
C ASN A 976 4.68 51.33 14.40
N GLU A 977 4.64 50.53 13.33
CA GLU A 977 5.28 50.77 12.03
C GLU A 977 4.23 51.19 10.98
N HIS A 978 3.03 50.61 11.06
CA HIS A 978 1.89 50.77 10.15
C HIS A 978 0.70 51.43 10.88
N PRO A 979 0.79 52.73 11.24
CA PRO A 979 -0.29 53.44 11.95
C PRO A 979 -1.61 53.48 11.17
N GLU A 980 -1.59 53.28 9.85
CA GLU A 980 -2.75 53.11 8.97
C GLU A 980 -3.52 51.80 9.18
N ALA A 981 -3.00 50.85 9.97
CA ALA A 981 -3.75 49.73 10.51
C ALA A 981 -4.65 50.10 11.71
N ILE A 982 -4.60 51.37 12.17
CA ILE A 982 -5.49 51.95 13.21
C ILE A 982 -6.13 53.24 12.66
N LYS A 983 -7.30 53.13 12.01
CA LYS A 983 -8.02 54.26 11.36
C LYS A 983 -9.25 54.70 12.17
N SER A 984 -9.75 55.93 11.96
CA SER A 984 -11.14 56.26 12.32
C SER A 984 -12.11 55.61 11.33
N LYS A 985 -13.31 55.22 11.78
CA LYS A 985 -14.33 54.62 10.90
C LYS A 985 -14.90 55.61 9.87
N ASP A 986 -14.74 56.91 10.08
CA ASP A 986 -15.30 58.00 9.25
C ASP A 986 -14.43 58.40 8.03
N ASN A 987 -13.47 57.55 7.62
CA ASN A 987 -12.43 57.91 6.64
C ASN A 987 -12.49 57.15 5.31
N ASP A 988 -13.51 56.32 5.10
CA ASP A 988 -13.80 55.65 3.82
C ASP A 988 -15.10 56.24 3.21
N GLU A 989 -14.97 57.45 2.62
CA GLU A 989 -15.97 58.12 1.75
C GLU A 989 -15.32 58.44 0.38
#